data_AF-A0A8E5XD13-F1
#
_entry.id   AF-A0A8E5XD13-F1
#
_cell.length_a   1.000
_cell.length_b   1.000
_cell.length_c   1.000
_cell.angle_alpha   90.00
_cell.angle_beta   90.00
_cell.angle_gamma   90.00
#
_symmetry.space_group_name_H-M   'P 1'
#
loop_
_entity.id
_entity.type
_entity.pdbx_description
1 polymer ?
#
loop_
_entity_poly.entity_id
_entity_poly.type
_entity_poly.pdbx_seq_one_letter_code
_entity_poly.pdbx_strand_id
1 'polypeptide(L)'
;MNVIAIMNHMGVYFKEEPIRELHRALEGLNFRIVYPNDREDLLKLIENNSRLCGVIFDWDKYNLELCEEISKLNEYMPLYAFANSYSTLDVSLNDLRMQVRFFEYALGAAADIAAKIRQNTDEYIDNILPPLTKALFKYVREGKYTFCTPGHMGGTAFQKSPVGSIFYDFFGPNTMKSDISISVSELGSLLDHSGPHKEAEEYIARVFNAERSYMVTNGTSTANKIVGMYSAPAGSTVLIDRNCHKSLTHLMMMSDITPIYFRPTRNAYGILGGIPQSEFQHATIAKRVKETPNATWPVHAVITNSTYDGLLYNTDYIKKTLDVKSIHFDSAWVPYTNFSPIYQGKCGMSGDRVEGKIIYETQSTHKLLAAFSQASMIHVKGDINEETFNEAYMMHTTTSPHYGIVASTETAAAMMKGNAGKRLINGSIERAIKFRKEIKRLKSESDGWFFDVWQPEHIDGAECWPLRSDSAWHGFKNIDNEHMYLDPIKVTILTPGMKKDGTMDEFGIPASLVAKYLDERGIIVEKTGPYNLLFLFSIGIDKTKALSLLRALTEFKRAFDLNLRVKNILPALYREAPEFYENMRIQELAQNIHKLVEHHNLPDLMYRAFEVLPKMVMTPYTAFQKELHGETEEVYLEEMVGRVNANMILPYPPGVPLVMPGEMITEESRPVLEFLQMLCEIGAHYPGFETDIHGAYRQADGRYTVKVLKENTK
;
A
#
# COMPACT_ATOMS: atom_id res chain seq x y z
N MET A 1 22.89 15.46 2.42
CA MET A 1 22.61 16.01 3.75
C MET A 1 23.70 17.02 4.02
N ASN A 2 23.55 18.24 3.54
CA ASN A 2 24.64 19.24 3.53
C ASN A 2 24.11 20.68 3.42
N VAL A 3 22.84 20.93 3.74
CA VAL A 3 22.27 22.28 3.71
C VAL A 3 22.24 22.82 5.13
N ILE A 4 22.84 23.99 5.36
CA ILE A 4 22.84 24.68 6.66
C ILE A 4 22.10 26.01 6.49
N ALA A 5 21.13 26.28 7.38
CA ALA A 5 20.43 27.55 7.42
C ALA A 5 21.10 28.52 8.41
N ILE A 6 21.29 29.77 8.01
CA ILE A 6 21.80 30.84 8.88
C ILE A 6 20.71 31.89 9.06
N MET A 7 20.17 31.99 10.27
CA MET A 7 19.27 33.07 10.70
C MET A 7 20.08 34.13 11.45
N ASN A 8 20.66 35.09 10.72
CA ASN A 8 21.38 36.17 11.39
C ASN A 8 21.43 37.47 10.56
N HIS A 9 20.62 38.46 10.96
CA HIS A 9 20.79 39.88 10.65
C HIS A 9 20.81 40.64 11.97
N MET A 10 22.00 41.08 12.40
CA MET A 10 22.23 41.59 13.76
C MET A 10 22.64 43.05 13.81
N GLY A 11 23.03 43.65 12.67
CA GLY A 11 23.41 45.06 12.57
C GLY A 11 24.68 45.43 13.33
N VAL A 12 25.43 44.43 13.84
CA VAL A 12 26.64 44.63 14.64
C VAL A 12 27.79 43.76 14.12
N TYR A 13 28.91 44.42 13.82
CA TYR A 13 30.06 43.79 13.15
C TYR A 13 30.65 42.61 13.93
N PHE A 14 30.72 42.71 15.26
CA PHE A 14 31.32 41.67 16.10
C PHE A 14 30.53 40.35 16.07
N LYS A 15 29.26 40.36 15.65
CA LYS A 15 28.47 39.14 15.40
C LYS A 15 28.49 38.74 13.93
N GLU A 16 28.38 39.72 13.03
CA GLU A 16 28.26 39.45 11.59
C GLU A 16 29.57 38.96 10.96
N GLU A 17 30.73 39.48 11.36
CA GLU A 17 32.00 39.07 10.76
C GLU A 17 32.38 37.61 11.10
N PRO A 18 32.27 37.13 12.36
CA PRO A 18 32.48 35.71 12.65
C PRO A 18 31.54 34.78 11.87
N ILE A 19 30.29 35.19 11.63
CA ILE A 19 29.34 34.41 10.82
C ILE A 19 29.73 34.40 9.34
N ARG A 20 30.27 35.51 8.80
CA ARG A 20 30.83 35.55 7.44
C ARG A 20 32.06 34.66 7.30
N GLU A 21 32.94 34.62 8.29
CA GLU A 21 34.06 33.67 8.31
C GLU A 21 33.56 32.22 8.36
N LEU A 22 32.57 31.93 9.20
CA LEU A 22 31.98 30.60 9.33
C LEU A 22 31.30 30.13 8.05
N HIS A 23 30.57 31.00 7.34
CA HIS A 23 30.01 30.70 6.02
C HIS A 23 31.11 30.18 5.08
N ARG A 24 32.21 30.92 4.90
CA ARG A 24 33.31 30.52 4.02
C ARG A 24 33.94 29.19 4.45
N ALA A 25 34.12 28.99 5.76
CA ALA A 25 34.65 27.73 6.31
C ALA A 25 33.73 26.54 6.01
N LEU A 26 32.40 26.70 6.14
CA LEU A 26 31.42 25.66 5.83
C LEU A 26 31.33 25.35 4.33
N GLU A 27 31.41 26.36 3.45
CA GLU A 27 31.52 26.14 2.00
C GLU A 27 32.78 25.35 1.65
N GLY A 28 33.90 25.62 2.33
CA GLY A 28 35.13 24.84 2.21
C GLY A 28 34.97 23.35 2.57
N LEU A 29 33.94 23.00 3.37
CA LEU A 29 33.58 21.62 3.73
C LEU A 29 32.44 21.04 2.86
N ASN A 30 32.09 21.71 1.76
CA ASN A 30 31.01 21.37 0.83
C ASN A 30 29.58 21.43 1.44
N PHE A 31 29.38 22.30 2.43
CA PHE A 31 28.03 22.67 2.85
C PHE A 31 27.46 23.75 1.93
N ARG A 32 26.16 23.66 1.67
CA ARG A 32 25.37 24.69 0.99
C ARG A 32 24.68 25.54 2.05
N ILE A 33 24.93 26.84 2.01
CA ILE A 33 24.36 27.78 2.98
C ILE A 33 23.08 28.41 2.42
N VAL A 34 22.06 28.55 3.26
CA VAL A 34 20.81 29.25 2.95
C VAL A 34 20.48 30.27 4.03
N TYR A 35 19.83 31.37 3.63
CA TYR A 35 19.50 32.50 4.50
C TYR A 35 17.99 32.72 4.53
N PRO A 36 17.25 32.04 5.43
CA PRO A 36 15.85 32.37 5.67
C PRO A 36 15.71 33.81 6.19
N ASN A 37 14.67 34.50 5.72
CA ASN A 37 14.43 35.90 6.08
C ASN A 37 13.92 36.05 7.52
N ASP A 38 13.10 35.11 7.95
CA ASP A 38 12.47 35.09 9.26
C ASP A 38 12.20 33.66 9.73
N ARG A 39 11.53 33.55 10.89
CA ARG A 39 11.15 32.29 11.50
C ARG A 39 10.26 31.45 10.59
N GLU A 40 9.26 32.05 9.94
CA GLU A 40 8.30 31.31 9.12
C GLU A 40 8.96 30.76 7.85
N ASP A 41 9.87 31.54 7.25
CA ASP A 41 10.69 31.11 6.12
C ASP A 41 11.59 29.92 6.51
N LEU A 42 12.25 29.97 7.68
CA LEU A 42 13.03 28.83 8.17
C LEU A 42 12.17 27.58 8.36
N LEU A 43 11.01 27.69 9.03
CA LEU A 43 10.14 26.54 9.27
C LEU A 43 9.65 25.91 7.96
N LYS A 44 9.30 26.74 6.96
CA LYS A 44 8.97 26.26 5.61
C LYS A 44 10.17 25.63 4.91
N LEU A 45 11.39 26.16 5.09
CA LEU A 45 12.59 25.54 4.54
C LEU A 45 12.83 24.16 5.13
N ILE A 46 12.70 24.00 6.45
CA ILE A 46 12.84 22.72 7.15
C ILE A 46 11.77 21.73 6.64
N GLU A 47 10.52 22.17 6.55
CA GLU A 47 9.41 21.32 6.10
C GLU A 47 9.57 20.84 4.65
N ASN A 48 10.03 21.72 3.76
CA ASN A 48 10.15 21.42 2.33
C ASN A 48 11.50 20.79 1.93
N ASN A 49 12.53 20.87 2.78
CA ASN A 49 13.88 20.39 2.46
C ASN A 49 14.42 19.45 3.55
N SER A 50 14.17 18.16 3.39
CA SER A 50 14.72 17.11 4.27
C SER A 50 16.25 16.97 4.26
N ARG A 51 16.96 17.75 3.43
CA ARG A 51 18.42 17.78 3.35
C ARG A 51 19.05 18.89 4.22
N LEU A 52 18.23 19.74 4.83
CA LEU A 52 18.65 20.71 5.83
C LEU A 52 19.08 19.96 7.08
N CYS A 53 20.33 20.13 7.48
CA CYS A 53 20.99 19.34 8.52
C CYS A 53 21.58 20.17 9.66
N GLY A 54 21.26 21.47 9.71
CA GLY A 54 21.61 22.31 10.83
C GLY A 54 21.11 23.74 10.67
N VAL A 55 20.85 24.39 11.80
CA VAL A 55 20.41 25.78 11.88
C VAL A 55 21.37 26.57 12.76
N ILE A 56 21.94 27.64 12.23
CA ILE A 56 22.79 28.60 12.94
C ILE A 56 21.96 29.83 13.24
N PHE A 57 21.90 30.25 14.51
CA PHE A 57 21.14 31.42 14.94
C PHE A 57 21.70 32.03 16.24
N ASP A 58 21.36 33.29 16.51
CA ASP A 58 21.65 33.95 17.78
C ASP A 58 20.69 33.46 18.89
N TRP A 59 21.24 32.93 19.99
CA TRP A 59 20.46 32.25 21.01
C TRP A 59 19.37 33.13 21.62
N ASP A 60 19.74 34.29 22.15
CA ASP A 60 18.80 35.16 22.87
C ASP A 60 17.71 35.74 21.95
N LYS A 61 17.98 35.82 20.65
CA LYS A 61 17.03 36.37 19.69
C LYS A 61 15.95 35.38 19.27
N TYR A 62 16.26 34.09 19.19
CA TYR A 62 15.37 33.12 18.54
C TYR A 62 15.09 31.84 19.34
N ASN A 63 15.72 31.61 20.51
CA ASN A 63 15.55 30.36 21.27
C ASN A 63 14.08 30.04 21.61
N LEU A 64 13.32 31.00 22.15
CA LEU A 64 11.92 30.83 22.53
C LEU A 64 11.00 30.66 21.30
N GLU A 65 11.42 31.18 20.15
CA GLU A 65 10.63 31.13 18.91
C GLU A 65 10.88 29.88 18.07
N LEU A 66 12.08 29.30 18.13
CA LEU A 66 12.51 28.22 17.24
C LEU A 66 12.55 26.85 17.90
N CYS A 67 12.99 26.76 19.15
CA CYS A 67 13.29 25.49 19.79
C CYS A 67 12.09 24.53 19.84
N GLU A 68 10.92 25.03 20.24
CA GLU A 68 9.70 24.22 20.31
C GLU A 68 9.26 23.76 18.92
N GLU A 69 9.15 24.69 17.96
CA GLU A 69 8.68 24.38 16.61
C GLU A 69 9.63 23.45 15.86
N ILE A 70 10.94 23.64 15.95
CA ILE A 70 11.91 22.73 15.34
C ILE A 70 11.84 21.35 15.99
N SER A 71 11.68 21.25 17.31
CA SER A 71 11.54 19.95 17.98
C SER A 71 10.29 19.18 17.53
N LYS A 72 9.19 19.88 17.21
CA LYS A 72 7.97 19.28 16.64
C LYS A 72 8.18 18.78 15.20
N LEU A 73 9.07 19.43 14.44
CA LEU A 73 9.41 19.05 13.07
C LEU A 73 10.42 17.91 12.99
N ASN A 74 11.50 18.00 13.78
CA ASN A 74 12.63 17.07 13.77
C ASN A 74 13.39 17.14 15.11
N GLU A 75 13.19 16.13 15.96
CA GLU A 75 13.75 16.05 17.31
C GLU A 75 15.29 15.95 17.34
N TYR A 76 15.90 15.60 16.21
CA TYR A 76 17.34 15.36 16.09
C TYR A 76 18.06 16.48 15.33
N MET A 77 17.36 17.52 14.86
CA MET A 77 17.96 18.59 14.08
C MET A 77 19.07 19.29 14.89
N PRO A 78 20.32 19.36 14.37
CA PRO A 78 21.38 20.10 15.04
C PRO A 78 21.10 21.61 15.07
N LEU A 79 21.12 22.18 16.28
CA LEU A 79 20.96 23.61 16.52
C LEU A 79 22.30 24.21 16.97
N TYR A 80 22.81 25.16 16.20
CA TYR A 80 24.09 25.84 16.45
C TYR A 80 23.81 27.24 16.97
N ALA A 81 23.66 27.34 18.29
CA ALA A 81 23.28 28.55 19.00
C ALA A 81 24.50 29.40 19.35
N PHE A 82 24.53 30.63 18.87
CA PHE A 82 25.55 31.59 19.27
C PHE A 82 25.12 32.32 20.53
N ALA A 83 25.89 32.15 21.61
CA ALA A 83 25.59 32.69 22.94
C ALA A 83 26.18 34.09 23.15
N ASN A 84 25.51 34.88 23.96
CA ASN A 84 25.97 36.16 24.48
C ASN A 84 26.38 36.01 25.96
N SER A 85 27.04 37.03 26.53
CA SER A 85 27.55 36.98 27.91
C SER A 85 26.50 36.72 28.99
N TYR A 86 25.24 37.06 28.72
CA TYR A 86 24.10 36.88 29.64
C TYR A 86 23.08 35.87 29.13
N SER A 87 23.44 35.04 28.14
CA SER A 87 22.55 33.99 27.65
C SER A 87 22.22 33.00 28.76
N THR A 88 20.93 32.73 28.93
CA THR A 88 20.40 31.78 29.91
C THR A 88 19.57 30.70 29.23
N LEU A 89 19.29 29.62 29.95
CA LEU A 89 18.34 28.59 29.53
C LEU A 89 17.01 28.85 30.24
N ASP A 90 15.95 29.02 29.45
CA ASP A 90 14.59 29.14 29.99
C ASP A 90 14.06 27.78 30.44
N VAL A 91 13.21 27.76 31.47
CA VAL A 91 12.60 26.55 32.02
C VAL A 91 11.76 25.79 30.99
N SER A 92 11.17 26.50 30.01
CA SER A 92 10.38 25.92 28.91
C SER A 92 11.17 24.95 28.02
N LEU A 93 12.51 25.02 28.05
CA LEU A 93 13.36 24.21 27.19
C LEU A 93 13.73 22.84 27.79
N ASN A 94 13.42 22.60 29.06
CA ASN A 94 13.85 21.38 29.78
C ASN A 94 13.22 20.10 29.24
N ASP A 95 11.97 20.16 28.78
CA ASP A 95 11.22 18.99 28.28
C ASP A 95 11.45 18.75 26.78
N LEU A 96 12.10 19.68 26.09
CA LEU A 96 12.35 19.58 24.65
C LEU A 96 13.57 18.69 24.38
N ARG A 97 13.36 17.63 23.60
CA ARG A 97 14.47 16.87 23.03
C ARG A 97 15.12 17.70 21.93
N MET A 98 16.28 18.30 22.24
CA MET A 98 17.03 19.15 21.32
C MET A 98 18.50 18.78 21.29
N GLN A 99 19.13 18.93 20.12
CA GLN A 99 20.57 18.82 19.95
C GLN A 99 21.19 20.21 19.78
N VAL A 100 21.28 20.95 20.89
CA VAL A 100 21.86 22.31 20.90
C VAL A 100 23.37 22.26 21.17
N ARG A 101 24.13 23.02 20.39
CA ARG A 101 25.55 23.29 20.60
C ARG A 101 25.75 24.79 20.70
N PHE A 102 26.46 25.23 21.74
CA PHE A 102 26.74 26.64 21.97
C PHE A 102 28.10 27.04 21.38
N PHE A 103 28.12 28.18 20.70
CA PHE A 103 29.33 28.79 20.14
C PHE A 103 29.42 30.27 20.54
N GLU A 104 30.62 30.83 20.46
CA GLU A 104 30.90 32.23 20.72
C GLU A 104 31.16 33.00 19.42
N TYR A 105 30.87 34.30 19.43
CA TYR A 105 31.24 35.22 18.37
C TYR A 105 32.71 35.63 18.50
N ALA A 106 33.61 34.91 17.82
CA ALA A 106 35.04 35.19 17.83
C ALA A 106 35.66 35.09 16.42
N LEU A 107 36.52 36.05 16.07
CA LEU A 107 37.30 36.00 14.83
C LEU A 107 38.32 34.86 14.87
N GLY A 108 38.50 34.16 13.75
CA GLY A 108 39.43 33.03 13.64
C GLY A 108 38.91 31.70 14.22
N ALA A 109 37.74 31.69 14.88
CA ALA A 109 37.13 30.46 15.41
C ALA A 109 36.39 29.63 14.33
N ALA A 110 36.17 30.20 13.15
CA ALA A 110 35.35 29.62 12.09
C ALA A 110 35.76 28.20 11.67
N ALA A 111 37.07 27.92 11.57
CA ALA A 111 37.56 26.60 11.16
C ALA A 111 37.21 25.49 12.17
N ASP A 112 37.39 25.77 13.47
CA ASP A 112 37.05 24.83 14.55
C ASP A 112 35.53 24.62 14.64
N ILE A 113 34.75 25.71 14.56
CA ILE A 113 33.28 25.63 14.56
C ILE A 113 32.79 24.83 13.35
N ALA A 114 33.32 25.06 12.15
CA ALA A 114 32.95 24.32 10.95
C ALA A 114 33.29 22.82 11.06
N ALA A 115 34.45 22.46 11.62
CA ALA A 115 34.82 21.07 11.89
C ALA A 115 33.85 20.40 12.88
N LYS A 116 33.47 21.10 13.95
CA LYS A 116 32.45 20.64 14.90
C LYS A 116 31.08 20.48 14.25
N ILE A 117 30.67 21.40 13.37
CA ILE A 117 29.42 21.29 12.60
C ILE A 117 29.46 20.03 11.71
N ARG A 118 30.59 19.75 11.05
CA ARG A 118 30.75 18.52 10.26
C ARG A 118 30.62 17.28 11.12
N GLN A 119 31.35 17.19 12.23
CA GLN A 119 31.24 16.06 13.16
C GLN A 119 29.80 15.88 13.66
N ASN A 120 29.13 16.96 14.07
CA ASN A 120 27.74 16.89 14.52
C ASN A 120 26.78 16.47 13.38
N THR A 121 27.08 16.83 12.13
CA THR A 121 26.30 16.38 10.97
C THR A 121 26.46 14.88 10.75
N ASP A 122 27.68 14.36 10.89
CA ASP A 122 27.94 12.93 10.79
C ASP A 122 27.26 12.16 11.95
N GLU A 123 27.34 12.68 13.18
CA GLU A 123 26.58 12.17 14.35
C GLU A 123 25.06 12.19 14.11
N TYR A 124 24.53 13.25 13.50
CA TYR A 124 23.12 13.36 13.14
C TYR A 124 22.72 12.28 12.14
N ILE A 125 23.50 12.10 11.06
CA ILE A 125 23.28 11.06 10.05
C ILE A 125 23.31 9.66 10.70
N ASP A 126 24.27 9.42 11.58
CA ASP A 126 24.36 8.15 12.30
C ASP A 126 23.17 7.94 13.24
N ASN A 127 22.66 8.97 13.90
CA ASN A 127 21.52 8.84 14.81
C ASN A 127 20.20 8.53 14.09
N ILE A 128 20.01 9.02 12.87
CA ILE A 128 18.77 8.80 12.09
C ILE A 128 18.84 7.54 11.22
N LEU A 129 20.02 7.07 10.83
CA LEU A 129 20.16 5.84 10.06
C LEU A 129 19.90 4.60 10.94
N PRO A 130 19.03 3.67 10.51
CA PRO A 130 18.80 2.44 11.24
C PRO A 130 20.01 1.48 11.11
N PRO A 131 20.16 0.51 12.04
CA PRO A 131 21.42 -0.21 12.25
C PRO A 131 21.94 -0.96 11.02
N LEU A 132 21.10 -1.75 10.32
CA LEU A 132 21.55 -2.55 9.17
C LEU A 132 21.93 -1.66 7.99
N THR A 133 21.10 -0.67 7.66
CA THR A 133 21.35 0.26 6.56
C THR A 133 22.62 1.09 6.81
N LYS A 134 22.86 1.50 8.06
CA LYS A 134 24.09 2.16 8.48
C LYS A 134 25.31 1.27 8.25
N ALA A 135 25.25 0.01 8.69
CA ALA A 135 26.33 -0.96 8.49
C ALA A 135 26.60 -1.21 7.01
N LEU A 136 25.55 -1.36 6.18
CA LEU A 136 25.65 -1.52 4.74
C LEU A 136 26.33 -0.33 4.06
N PHE A 137 25.92 0.90 4.39
CA PHE A 137 26.53 2.09 3.81
C PHE A 137 27.97 2.28 4.26
N LYS A 138 28.30 1.92 5.50
CA LYS A 138 29.67 1.92 6.01
C LYS A 138 30.54 0.94 5.22
N TYR A 139 30.08 -0.30 5.04
CA TYR A 139 30.77 -1.32 4.23
C TYR A 139 31.03 -0.84 2.80
N VAL A 140 30.01 -0.28 2.13
CA VAL A 140 30.13 0.22 0.74
C VAL A 140 31.17 1.35 0.62
N ARG A 141 31.34 2.20 1.66
CA ARG A 141 32.31 3.30 1.67
C ARG A 141 33.73 2.85 2.02
N GLU A 142 33.88 1.99 3.02
CA GLU A 142 35.18 1.59 3.59
C GLU A 142 35.81 0.38 2.88
N GLY A 143 35.02 -0.33 2.06
CA GLY A 143 35.24 -1.71 1.64
C GLY A 143 36.68 -2.12 1.27
N LYS A 144 37.08 -3.30 1.74
CA LYS A 144 38.30 -4.04 1.37
C LYS A 144 37.96 -5.48 0.92
N TYR A 145 38.67 -5.94 -0.12
CA TYR A 145 38.84 -7.30 -0.68
C TYR A 145 37.80 -7.94 -1.62
N THR A 146 38.37 -8.84 -2.44
CA THR A 146 37.85 -9.60 -3.59
C THR A 146 37.86 -11.12 -3.30
N PHE A 147 37.15 -11.93 -4.10
CA PHE A 147 36.87 -13.40 -4.00
C PHE A 147 35.57 -13.83 -3.28
N CYS A 148 34.57 -12.94 -3.17
CA CYS A 148 33.24 -13.28 -2.65
C CYS A 148 32.17 -13.36 -3.77
N THR A 149 31.03 -13.98 -3.46
CA THR A 149 29.78 -13.78 -4.20
C THR A 149 29.09 -12.49 -3.72
N PRO A 150 28.34 -11.78 -4.60
CA PRO A 150 28.01 -12.13 -5.98
C PRO A 150 29.17 -11.99 -6.99
N GLY A 151 29.14 -12.79 -8.06
CA GLY A 151 30.25 -12.89 -9.02
C GLY A 151 30.56 -11.61 -9.81
N HIS A 152 29.68 -10.61 -9.80
CA HIS A 152 29.98 -9.29 -10.38
C HIS A 152 30.91 -8.44 -9.50
N MET A 153 31.10 -8.80 -8.22
CA MET A 153 32.04 -8.19 -7.26
C MET A 153 31.96 -6.65 -7.25
N GLY A 154 30.83 -6.12 -6.76
CA GLY A 154 30.62 -4.67 -6.71
C GLY A 154 30.44 -4.02 -8.09
N GLY A 155 30.22 -4.84 -9.12
CA GLY A 155 29.96 -4.41 -10.50
C GLY A 155 31.20 -4.42 -11.41
N THR A 156 32.34 -4.89 -10.90
CA THR A 156 33.59 -5.09 -11.65
C THR A 156 33.38 -5.91 -12.93
N ALA A 157 32.58 -6.98 -12.88
CA ALA A 157 32.32 -7.81 -14.06
C ALA A 157 31.48 -7.09 -15.13
N PHE A 158 30.50 -6.27 -14.72
CA PHE A 158 29.68 -5.50 -15.66
C PHE A 158 30.52 -4.56 -16.52
N GLN A 159 31.55 -3.95 -15.94
CA GLN A 159 32.49 -3.07 -16.64
C GLN A 159 33.37 -3.78 -17.68
N LYS A 160 33.37 -5.12 -17.72
CA LYS A 160 34.11 -5.90 -18.73
C LYS A 160 33.28 -6.21 -19.98
N SER A 161 32.01 -5.82 -20.02
CA SER A 161 31.10 -6.01 -21.14
C SER A 161 30.57 -4.67 -21.66
N PRO A 162 30.51 -4.40 -22.97
CA PRO A 162 29.93 -3.15 -23.50
C PRO A 162 28.49 -2.92 -23.01
N VAL A 163 27.61 -3.92 -23.11
CA VAL A 163 26.24 -3.82 -22.60
C VAL A 163 26.21 -3.74 -21.06
N GLY A 164 27.16 -4.42 -20.39
CA GLY A 164 27.31 -4.36 -18.94
C GLY A 164 27.74 -2.98 -18.43
N SER A 165 28.56 -2.24 -19.18
CA SER A 165 28.98 -0.89 -18.81
C SER A 165 27.79 0.08 -18.81
N ILE A 166 26.90 -0.01 -19.82
CA ILE A 166 25.66 0.77 -19.87
C ILE A 166 24.77 0.43 -18.67
N PHE A 167 24.66 -0.85 -18.31
CA PHE A 167 23.91 -1.29 -17.14
C PHE A 167 24.51 -0.77 -15.83
N TYR A 168 25.83 -0.82 -15.68
CA TYR A 168 26.56 -0.27 -14.54
C TYR A 168 26.33 1.23 -14.40
N ASP A 169 26.45 1.98 -15.49
CA ASP A 169 26.29 3.44 -15.50
C ASP A 169 24.84 3.85 -15.21
N PHE A 170 23.86 3.06 -15.65
CA PHE A 170 22.45 3.30 -15.38
C PHE A 170 22.11 3.18 -13.88
N PHE A 171 22.55 2.10 -13.22
CA PHE A 171 22.25 1.87 -11.80
C PHE A 171 23.24 2.57 -10.86
N GLY A 172 24.43 2.88 -11.34
CA GLY A 172 25.50 3.53 -10.59
C GLY A 172 26.25 2.61 -9.61
N PRO A 173 27.40 3.09 -9.09
CA PRO A 173 28.30 2.27 -8.28
C PRO A 173 27.72 1.74 -6.97
N ASN A 174 26.92 2.55 -6.27
CA ASN A 174 26.45 2.19 -4.92
C ASN A 174 25.48 1.02 -4.97
N THR A 175 24.60 0.97 -5.98
CA THR A 175 23.68 -0.14 -6.21
C THR A 175 24.46 -1.45 -6.33
N MET A 176 25.48 -1.46 -7.21
CA MET A 176 26.30 -2.64 -7.45
C MET A 176 27.15 -3.05 -6.24
N LYS A 177 27.69 -2.08 -5.50
CA LYS A 177 28.52 -2.34 -4.30
C LYS A 177 27.71 -2.78 -3.09
N SER A 178 26.42 -2.42 -3.05
CA SER A 178 25.49 -2.86 -2.00
C SER A 178 24.86 -4.23 -2.27
N ASP A 179 25.05 -4.79 -3.47
CA ASP A 179 24.65 -6.16 -3.78
C ASP A 179 25.75 -7.12 -3.32
N ILE A 180 25.59 -7.59 -2.09
CA ILE A 180 26.55 -8.39 -1.33
C ILE A 180 25.87 -9.67 -0.81
N SER A 181 26.64 -10.53 -0.15
CA SER A 181 26.16 -11.77 0.46
C SER A 181 26.57 -11.86 1.93
N ILE A 182 26.15 -12.94 2.59
CA ILE A 182 26.61 -13.33 3.94
C ILE A 182 28.13 -13.49 4.07
N SER A 183 28.88 -13.47 2.96
CA SER A 183 30.36 -13.39 2.97
C SER A 183 30.87 -12.14 3.72
N VAL A 184 30.04 -11.10 3.81
CA VAL A 184 30.27 -9.88 4.60
C VAL A 184 29.75 -10.14 6.02
N SER A 185 30.57 -10.78 6.85
CA SER A 185 30.15 -11.31 8.16
C SER A 185 29.78 -10.23 9.16
N GLU A 186 30.30 -9.00 9.02
CA GLU A 186 29.99 -7.87 9.89
C GLU A 186 28.53 -7.40 9.80
N LEU A 187 27.80 -7.77 8.73
CA LEU A 187 26.37 -7.49 8.59
C LEU A 187 25.47 -8.60 9.16
N GLY A 188 26.04 -9.72 9.60
CA GLY A 188 25.27 -10.89 10.02
C GLY A 188 24.49 -11.52 8.86
N SER A 189 23.39 -12.20 9.19
CA SER A 189 22.60 -12.99 8.24
C SER A 189 21.10 -12.81 8.49
N LEU A 190 20.35 -12.64 7.38
CA LEU A 190 18.89 -12.52 7.42
C LEU A 190 18.22 -13.82 7.90
N LEU A 191 18.67 -14.98 7.42
CA LEU A 191 18.06 -16.28 7.75
C LEU A 191 18.38 -16.74 9.18
N ASP A 192 19.52 -16.30 9.71
CA ASP A 192 19.93 -16.62 11.09
C ASP A 192 19.42 -15.58 12.10
N HIS A 193 18.76 -14.51 11.64
CA HIS A 193 18.35 -13.36 12.46
C HIS A 193 19.48 -12.86 13.37
N SER A 194 20.66 -12.59 12.79
CA SER A 194 21.90 -12.34 13.54
C SER A 194 22.55 -10.99 13.19
N GLY A 195 23.33 -10.45 14.13
CA GLY A 195 24.02 -9.17 13.97
C GLY A 195 23.06 -8.01 13.64
N PRO A 196 23.45 -7.09 12.75
CA PRO A 196 22.58 -5.98 12.32
C PRO A 196 21.20 -6.38 11.79
N HIS A 197 21.03 -7.59 11.23
CA HIS A 197 19.70 -8.07 10.82
C HIS A 197 18.76 -8.27 12.02
N LYS A 198 19.28 -8.80 13.14
CA LYS A 198 18.51 -8.92 14.39
C LYS A 198 18.08 -7.55 14.91
N GLU A 199 19.04 -6.63 14.96
CA GLU A 199 18.79 -5.26 15.42
C GLU A 199 17.74 -4.55 14.54
N ALA A 200 17.78 -4.78 13.23
CA ALA A 200 16.80 -4.27 12.27
C ALA A 200 15.40 -4.83 12.53
N GLU A 201 15.27 -6.14 12.77
CA GLU A 201 13.99 -6.77 13.05
C GLU A 201 13.38 -6.29 14.38
N GLU A 202 14.20 -6.16 15.42
CA GLU A 202 13.79 -5.57 16.71
C GLU A 202 13.42 -4.09 16.56
N TYR A 203 14.15 -3.35 15.72
CA TYR A 203 13.86 -1.95 15.41
C TYR A 203 12.51 -1.81 14.71
N ILE A 204 12.25 -2.62 13.68
CA ILE A 204 10.98 -2.67 12.97
C ILE A 204 9.84 -3.04 13.93
N ALA A 205 10.01 -4.07 14.76
CA ALA A 205 8.99 -4.50 15.72
C ALA A 205 8.59 -3.36 16.67
N ARG A 206 9.56 -2.62 17.22
CA ARG A 206 9.29 -1.44 18.06
C ARG A 206 8.54 -0.33 17.31
N VAL A 207 8.90 -0.07 16.05
CA VAL A 207 8.26 0.98 15.24
C VAL A 207 6.83 0.61 14.85
N PHE A 208 6.55 -0.67 14.59
CA PHE A 208 5.25 -1.15 14.09
C PHE A 208 4.34 -1.73 15.18
N ASN A 209 4.70 -1.54 16.46
CA ASN A 209 3.98 -2.07 17.62
C ASN A 209 3.79 -3.60 17.53
N ALA A 210 4.83 -4.34 17.18
CA ALA A 210 4.81 -5.80 17.13
C ALA A 210 5.72 -6.39 18.22
N GLU A 211 5.45 -7.61 18.65
CA GLU A 211 6.34 -8.33 19.57
C GLU A 211 7.51 -8.96 18.81
N ARG A 212 7.26 -9.46 17.59
CA ARG A 212 8.27 -9.93 16.65
C ARG A 212 7.96 -9.40 15.25
N SER A 213 9.00 -9.10 14.47
CA SER A 213 8.86 -8.76 13.05
C SER A 213 9.88 -9.50 12.19
N TYR A 214 9.46 -9.97 11.02
CA TYR A 214 10.33 -10.61 10.02
C TYR A 214 10.34 -9.77 8.74
N MET A 215 11.52 -9.59 8.15
CA MET A 215 11.68 -8.95 6.84
C MET A 215 11.55 -10.00 5.74
N VAL A 216 10.66 -9.80 4.77
CA VAL A 216 10.44 -10.72 3.64
C VAL A 216 10.83 -10.03 2.34
N THR A 217 11.65 -10.71 1.53
CA THR A 217 12.22 -10.17 0.29
C THR A 217 11.53 -10.66 -0.98
N ASN A 218 10.37 -11.31 -0.85
CA ASN A 218 9.56 -11.81 -1.98
C ASN A 218 8.07 -11.43 -1.86
N GLY A 219 7.82 -10.26 -1.30
CA GLY A 219 6.51 -9.62 -1.17
C GLY A 219 5.57 -10.29 -0.17
N THR A 220 4.43 -9.64 0.06
CA THR A 220 3.40 -10.16 0.98
C THR A 220 2.75 -11.43 0.46
N SER A 221 2.81 -11.67 -0.86
CA SER A 221 2.48 -12.96 -1.46
C SER A 221 3.21 -14.12 -0.79
N THR A 222 4.46 -13.91 -0.38
CA THR A 222 5.29 -14.91 0.30
C THR A 222 5.08 -14.87 1.81
N ALA A 223 4.96 -13.66 2.39
CA ALA A 223 4.65 -13.48 3.81
C ALA A 223 3.37 -14.25 4.23
N ASN A 224 2.31 -14.16 3.41
CA ASN A 224 1.06 -14.90 3.59
C ASN A 224 1.26 -16.42 3.63
N LYS A 225 2.19 -16.95 2.81
CA LYS A 225 2.49 -18.39 2.77
C LYS A 225 3.26 -18.83 4.02
N ILE A 226 4.25 -18.05 4.44
CA ILE A 226 5.02 -18.32 5.66
C ILE A 226 4.08 -18.42 6.87
N VAL A 227 3.24 -17.41 7.08
CA VAL A 227 2.25 -17.39 8.19
C VAL A 227 1.25 -18.53 8.06
N GLY A 228 0.74 -18.78 6.85
CA GLY A 228 -0.24 -19.81 6.57
C GLY A 228 0.29 -21.23 6.81
N MET A 229 1.47 -21.57 6.26
CA MET A 229 2.08 -22.90 6.41
C MET A 229 2.49 -23.19 7.86
N TYR A 230 2.91 -22.16 8.61
CA TYR A 230 3.12 -22.30 10.06
C TYR A 230 1.81 -22.54 10.82
N SER A 231 0.75 -21.81 10.45
CA SER A 231 -0.50 -21.79 11.23
C SER A 231 -1.50 -22.89 10.89
N ALA A 232 -1.39 -23.51 9.71
CA ALA A 232 -2.38 -24.45 9.17
C ALA A 232 -1.73 -25.78 8.75
N PRO A 233 -1.58 -26.75 9.68
CA PRO A 233 -1.09 -28.09 9.38
C PRO A 233 -2.02 -28.84 8.41
N ALA A 234 -1.49 -29.87 7.75
CA ALA A 234 -2.28 -30.74 6.88
C ALA A 234 -3.49 -31.36 7.61
N GLY A 235 -4.63 -31.45 6.94
CA GLY A 235 -5.91 -31.92 7.46
C GLY A 235 -6.66 -30.91 8.35
N SER A 236 -6.08 -29.74 8.63
CA SER A 236 -6.74 -28.72 9.43
C SER A 236 -7.79 -27.92 8.65
N THR A 237 -8.64 -27.21 9.38
CA THR A 237 -9.64 -26.28 8.81
C THR A 237 -9.22 -24.84 9.03
N VAL A 238 -9.40 -24.01 8.01
CA VAL A 238 -9.04 -22.58 8.03
C VAL A 238 -10.25 -21.75 7.62
N LEU A 239 -10.53 -20.70 8.40
CA LEU A 239 -11.45 -19.65 7.98
C LEU A 239 -10.70 -18.67 7.09
N ILE A 240 -11.20 -18.42 5.89
CA ILE A 240 -10.51 -17.55 4.93
C ILE A 240 -11.50 -16.56 4.33
N ASP A 241 -11.11 -15.28 4.27
CA ASP A 241 -11.89 -14.27 3.57
C ASP A 241 -12.09 -14.67 2.10
N ARG A 242 -13.34 -14.62 1.61
CA ARG A 242 -13.58 -14.82 0.16
C ARG A 242 -12.98 -13.68 -0.66
N ASN A 243 -12.85 -12.50 -0.07
CA ASN A 243 -12.09 -11.38 -0.61
C ASN A 243 -10.59 -11.54 -0.31
N CYS A 244 -10.01 -12.66 -0.75
CA CYS A 244 -8.60 -12.95 -0.55
C CYS A 244 -7.74 -12.58 -1.77
N HIS A 245 -6.51 -12.17 -1.50
CA HIS A 245 -5.51 -12.05 -2.55
C HIS A 245 -5.13 -13.44 -3.10
N LYS A 246 -4.84 -13.53 -4.40
CA LYS A 246 -4.46 -14.78 -5.10
C LYS A 246 -3.37 -15.61 -4.41
N SER A 247 -2.50 -14.97 -3.61
CA SER A 247 -1.48 -15.70 -2.83
C SER A 247 -2.07 -16.65 -1.79
N LEU A 248 -3.24 -16.32 -1.23
CA LEU A 248 -3.94 -17.15 -0.26
C LEU A 248 -4.64 -18.32 -0.96
N THR A 249 -5.13 -18.13 -2.18
CA THR A 249 -5.53 -19.26 -3.05
C THR A 249 -4.36 -20.18 -3.34
N HIS A 250 -3.19 -19.63 -3.66
CA HIS A 250 -1.97 -20.44 -3.84
C HIS A 250 -1.58 -21.17 -2.55
N LEU A 251 -1.73 -20.56 -1.37
CA LEU A 251 -1.54 -21.26 -0.09
C LEU A 251 -2.45 -22.48 0.02
N MET A 252 -3.76 -22.32 -0.26
CA MET A 252 -4.71 -23.43 -0.23
C MET A 252 -4.44 -24.51 -1.29
N MET A 253 -3.79 -24.18 -2.40
CA MET A 253 -3.38 -25.15 -3.42
C MET A 253 -2.11 -25.92 -3.02
N MET A 254 -1.24 -25.32 -2.20
CA MET A 254 0.02 -25.94 -1.74
C MET A 254 -0.14 -26.71 -0.44
N SER A 255 -1.09 -26.32 0.41
CA SER A 255 -1.32 -26.90 1.73
C SER A 255 -2.60 -27.73 1.74
N ASP A 256 -2.53 -28.96 2.24
CA ASP A 256 -3.69 -29.85 2.36
C ASP A 256 -4.60 -29.41 3.52
N ILE A 257 -5.39 -28.37 3.29
CA ILE A 257 -6.28 -27.76 4.28
C ILE A 257 -7.71 -27.64 3.75
N THR A 258 -8.68 -27.64 4.65
CA THR A 258 -10.10 -27.45 4.31
C THR A 258 -10.50 -25.99 4.54
N PRO A 259 -10.81 -25.21 3.48
CA PRO A 259 -11.22 -23.83 3.64
C PRO A 259 -12.72 -23.71 3.95
N ILE A 260 -13.06 -22.86 4.93
CA ILE A 260 -14.40 -22.33 5.13
C ILE A 260 -14.34 -20.84 4.85
N TYR A 261 -15.14 -20.35 3.90
CA TYR A 261 -15.08 -18.96 3.47
C TYR A 261 -15.88 -18.05 4.40
N PHE A 262 -15.30 -16.94 4.84
CA PHE A 262 -16.09 -15.78 5.28
C PHE A 262 -16.76 -15.12 4.08
N ARG A 263 -17.96 -14.57 4.26
CA ARG A 263 -18.71 -13.92 3.18
C ARG A 263 -18.75 -12.40 3.36
N PRO A 264 -17.99 -11.63 2.55
CA PRO A 264 -18.10 -10.17 2.48
C PRO A 264 -19.46 -9.72 1.96
N THR A 265 -19.84 -8.50 2.32
CA THR A 265 -20.97 -7.77 1.71
C THR A 265 -20.52 -6.99 0.47
N ARG A 266 -21.46 -6.37 -0.24
CA ARG A 266 -21.20 -5.51 -1.41
C ARG A 266 -22.33 -4.50 -1.62
N ASN A 267 -22.02 -3.40 -2.31
CA ASN A 267 -23.02 -2.43 -2.77
C ASN A 267 -23.24 -2.52 -4.30
N ALA A 268 -24.19 -1.75 -4.83
CA ALA A 268 -24.54 -1.78 -6.26
C ALA A 268 -23.38 -1.39 -7.20
N TYR A 269 -22.39 -0.61 -6.72
CA TYR A 269 -21.20 -0.25 -7.50
C TYR A 269 -20.21 -1.42 -7.68
N GLY A 270 -20.43 -2.55 -7.01
CA GLY A 270 -19.47 -3.65 -6.97
C GLY A 270 -18.35 -3.45 -5.95
N ILE A 271 -18.41 -2.41 -5.11
CA ILE A 271 -17.46 -2.22 -4.01
C ILE A 271 -17.76 -3.25 -2.93
N LEU A 272 -16.73 -3.99 -2.51
CA LEU A 272 -16.86 -4.94 -1.42
C LEU A 272 -16.89 -4.21 -0.07
N GLY A 273 -17.88 -4.60 0.73
CA GLY A 273 -18.02 -4.24 2.13
C GLY A 273 -17.21 -5.14 3.03
N GLY A 274 -17.50 -5.06 4.33
CA GLY A 274 -16.94 -5.98 5.31
C GLY A 274 -17.69 -7.31 5.38
N ILE A 275 -17.03 -8.31 5.97
CA ILE A 275 -17.64 -9.51 6.52
C ILE A 275 -18.58 -9.10 7.67
N PRO A 276 -19.87 -9.44 7.66
CA PRO A 276 -20.81 -9.12 8.75
C PRO A 276 -20.36 -9.66 10.11
N GLN A 277 -20.75 -9.00 11.20
CA GLN A 277 -20.42 -9.42 12.57
C GLN A 277 -20.89 -10.86 12.88
N SER A 278 -22.03 -11.26 12.31
CA SER A 278 -22.60 -12.60 12.47
C SER A 278 -21.72 -13.74 11.95
N GLU A 279 -20.83 -13.46 10.99
CA GLU A 279 -19.91 -14.46 10.42
C GLU A 279 -18.77 -14.83 11.39
N PHE A 280 -18.45 -13.95 12.34
CA PHE A 280 -17.41 -14.18 13.37
C PHE A 280 -17.93 -14.90 14.61
N GLN A 281 -19.24 -15.14 14.70
CA GLN A 281 -19.85 -15.77 15.87
C GLN A 281 -19.65 -17.29 15.86
N HIS A 282 -19.36 -17.85 17.04
CA HIS A 282 -19.18 -19.29 17.24
C HIS A 282 -20.31 -20.12 16.61
N ALA A 283 -21.58 -19.71 16.77
CA ALA A 283 -22.72 -20.48 16.28
C ALA A 283 -22.71 -20.62 14.74
N THR A 284 -22.38 -19.54 14.02
CA THR A 284 -22.27 -19.53 12.56
C THR A 284 -21.13 -20.44 12.10
N ILE A 285 -19.97 -20.34 12.75
CA ILE A 285 -18.78 -21.15 12.43
C ILE A 285 -19.06 -22.63 12.71
N ALA A 286 -19.61 -22.97 13.88
CA ALA A 286 -19.95 -24.35 14.24
C ALA A 286 -20.92 -24.99 13.24
N LYS A 287 -21.91 -24.23 12.76
CA LYS A 287 -22.82 -24.69 11.71
C LYS A 287 -22.07 -24.99 10.42
N ARG A 288 -21.20 -24.09 9.96
CA ARG A 288 -20.41 -24.30 8.73
C ARG A 288 -19.43 -25.46 8.83
N VAL A 289 -18.80 -25.65 9.99
CA VAL A 289 -17.94 -26.81 10.26
C VAL A 289 -18.75 -28.10 10.10
N LYS A 290 -19.96 -28.17 10.67
CA LYS A 290 -20.83 -29.35 10.55
C LYS A 290 -21.29 -29.62 9.11
N GLU A 291 -21.49 -28.57 8.32
CA GLU A 291 -21.95 -28.66 6.93
C GLU A 291 -20.81 -28.93 5.93
N THR A 292 -19.56 -28.73 6.34
CA THR A 292 -18.39 -28.88 5.46
C THR A 292 -17.74 -30.26 5.68
N PRO A 293 -17.63 -31.10 4.64
CA PRO A 293 -16.99 -32.40 4.75
C PRO A 293 -15.54 -32.30 5.24
N ASN A 294 -15.14 -33.19 6.14
CA ASN A 294 -13.80 -33.27 6.75
C ASN A 294 -13.37 -32.04 7.56
N ALA A 295 -14.26 -31.06 7.77
CA ALA A 295 -13.93 -29.89 8.55
C ALA A 295 -13.87 -30.21 10.05
N THR A 296 -12.92 -29.57 10.72
CA THR A 296 -12.77 -29.51 12.17
C THR A 296 -12.92 -28.06 12.61
N TRP A 297 -12.86 -27.80 13.93
CA TRP A 297 -12.85 -26.41 14.38
C TRP A 297 -11.66 -25.64 13.78
N PRO A 298 -11.86 -24.42 13.24
CA PRO A 298 -10.80 -23.70 12.56
C PRO A 298 -9.60 -23.42 13.47
N VAL A 299 -8.40 -23.76 12.99
CA VAL A 299 -7.15 -23.51 13.73
C VAL A 299 -6.53 -22.15 13.39
N HIS A 300 -6.89 -21.61 12.22
CA HIS A 300 -6.39 -20.37 11.66
C HIS A 300 -7.51 -19.60 10.96
N ALA A 301 -7.48 -18.27 11.03
CA ALA A 301 -8.40 -17.39 10.33
C ALA A 301 -7.63 -16.29 9.59
N VAL A 302 -7.96 -16.05 8.32
CA VAL A 302 -7.34 -15.00 7.50
C VAL A 302 -8.40 -13.98 7.08
N ILE A 303 -8.16 -12.70 7.36
CA ILE A 303 -9.07 -11.58 7.09
C ILE A 303 -8.32 -10.47 6.36
N THR A 304 -8.82 -9.99 5.23
CA THR A 304 -8.18 -8.88 4.50
C THR A 304 -8.58 -7.56 5.16
N ASN A 305 -7.64 -6.84 5.77
CA ASN A 305 -7.92 -5.57 6.46
C ASN A 305 -6.87 -4.50 6.13
N SER A 306 -7.19 -3.36 5.51
CA SER A 306 -8.52 -2.98 5.00
C SER A 306 -8.92 -3.78 3.75
N THR A 307 -10.19 -3.65 3.35
CA THR A 307 -10.56 -3.97 1.96
C THR A 307 -9.78 -3.08 0.98
N TYR A 308 -9.80 -3.46 -0.31
CA TYR A 308 -9.09 -2.72 -1.37
C TYR A 308 -9.51 -1.24 -1.44
N ASP A 309 -10.82 -0.99 -1.39
CA ASP A 309 -11.42 0.34 -1.47
C ASP A 309 -11.38 1.11 -0.13
N GLY A 310 -10.67 0.60 0.88
CA GLY A 310 -10.36 1.33 2.11
C GLY A 310 -11.36 1.18 3.25
N LEU A 311 -12.06 0.05 3.35
CA LEU A 311 -12.88 -0.24 4.53
C LEU A 311 -12.08 -1.02 5.57
N LEU A 312 -11.87 -0.38 6.72
CA LEU A 312 -11.22 -0.94 7.89
C LEU A 312 -12.26 -1.59 8.80
N TYR A 313 -11.88 -2.70 9.42
CA TYR A 313 -12.71 -3.38 10.42
C TYR A 313 -12.50 -2.82 11.83
N ASN A 314 -13.49 -3.00 12.71
CA ASN A 314 -13.30 -3.00 14.15
C ASN A 314 -12.55 -4.27 14.56
N THR A 315 -11.22 -4.18 14.65
CA THR A 315 -10.38 -5.33 14.98
C THR A 315 -10.49 -5.75 16.44
N ASP A 316 -10.88 -4.84 17.34
CA ASP A 316 -11.12 -5.17 18.74
C ASP A 316 -12.33 -6.09 18.88
N TYR A 317 -13.39 -5.84 18.09
CA TYR A 317 -14.53 -6.76 17.97
C TYR A 317 -14.10 -8.14 17.48
N ILE A 318 -13.30 -8.21 16.41
CA ILE A 318 -12.84 -9.48 15.84
C ILE A 318 -11.98 -10.26 16.84
N LYS A 319 -10.99 -9.60 17.46
CA LYS A 319 -10.10 -10.20 18.46
C LYS A 319 -10.88 -10.75 19.66
N LYS A 320 -11.94 -10.07 20.07
CA LYS A 320 -12.81 -10.50 21.18
C LYS A 320 -13.73 -11.66 20.78
N THR A 321 -14.37 -11.56 19.62
CA THR A 321 -15.50 -12.43 19.24
C THR A 321 -15.06 -13.71 18.54
N LEU A 322 -14.06 -13.63 17.64
CA LEU A 322 -13.64 -14.77 16.83
C LEU A 322 -12.77 -15.73 17.67
N ASP A 323 -13.33 -16.87 18.02
CA ASP A 323 -12.76 -17.93 18.87
C ASP A 323 -11.85 -18.88 18.09
N VAL A 324 -10.85 -18.29 17.42
CA VAL A 324 -9.77 -18.98 16.71
C VAL A 324 -8.43 -18.56 17.31
N LYS A 325 -7.56 -19.53 17.58
CA LYS A 325 -6.27 -19.30 18.26
C LYS A 325 -5.23 -18.55 17.42
N SER A 326 -5.37 -18.52 16.10
CA SER A 326 -4.44 -17.87 15.18
C SER A 326 -5.23 -17.01 14.20
N ILE A 327 -5.08 -15.69 14.28
CA ILE A 327 -5.80 -14.73 13.44
C ILE A 327 -4.77 -13.91 12.65
N HIS A 328 -4.86 -13.97 11.34
CA HIS A 328 -4.00 -13.26 10.41
C HIS A 328 -4.80 -12.19 9.67
N PHE A 329 -4.40 -10.95 9.85
CA PHE A 329 -4.86 -9.84 9.04
C PHE A 329 -3.91 -9.65 7.85
N ASP A 330 -4.42 -9.86 6.63
CA ASP A 330 -3.69 -9.45 5.42
C ASP A 330 -3.79 -7.92 5.30
N SER A 331 -2.80 -7.25 5.88
CA SER A 331 -2.69 -5.79 6.00
C SER A 331 -1.85 -5.16 4.88
N ALA A 332 -1.77 -5.80 3.71
CA ALA A 332 -0.96 -5.33 2.59
C ALA A 332 -1.24 -3.87 2.20
N TRP A 333 -2.49 -3.42 2.36
CA TRP A 333 -2.97 -2.10 1.96
C TRP A 333 -2.94 -1.04 3.06
N VAL A 334 -2.53 -1.38 4.28
CA VAL A 334 -2.57 -0.46 5.42
C VAL A 334 -1.31 -0.49 6.31
N PRO A 335 -0.09 -0.48 5.72
CA PRO A 335 1.16 -0.56 6.47
C PRO A 335 1.47 0.68 7.36
N TYR A 336 0.59 1.68 7.36
CA TYR A 336 0.79 2.96 8.03
C TYR A 336 -0.05 3.13 9.30
N THR A 337 -0.86 2.15 9.66
CA THR A 337 -1.90 2.29 10.71
C THR A 337 -1.33 2.61 12.09
N ASN A 338 -0.11 2.18 12.41
CA ASN A 338 0.52 2.49 13.70
C ASN A 338 0.92 3.98 13.87
N PHE A 339 0.92 4.76 12.79
CA PHE A 339 1.50 6.11 12.79
C PHE A 339 0.47 7.24 12.81
N SER A 340 -0.83 6.93 12.93
CA SER A 340 -1.87 7.92 13.17
C SER A 340 -2.94 7.39 14.13
N PRO A 341 -3.39 8.20 15.12
CA PRO A 341 -4.36 7.76 16.12
C PRO A 341 -5.73 7.40 15.52
N ILE A 342 -6.07 7.90 14.32
CA ILE A 342 -7.36 7.60 13.70
C ILE A 342 -7.56 6.10 13.41
N TYR A 343 -6.47 5.33 13.33
CA TYR A 343 -6.47 3.89 13.04
C TYR A 343 -6.47 3.01 14.30
N GLN A 344 -6.46 3.59 15.51
CA GLN A 344 -6.57 2.81 16.75
C GLN A 344 -7.86 1.99 16.76
N GLY A 345 -7.74 0.73 17.19
CA GLY A 345 -8.81 -0.29 17.18
C GLY A 345 -9.13 -0.88 15.80
N LYS A 346 -8.46 -0.40 14.74
CA LYS A 346 -8.80 -0.72 13.33
C LYS A 346 -7.73 -1.52 12.59
N CYS A 347 -6.66 -1.92 13.26
CA CYS A 347 -5.60 -2.77 12.73
C CYS A 347 -5.25 -3.93 13.70
N GLY A 348 -4.75 -5.03 13.14
CA GLY A 348 -4.36 -6.22 13.89
C GLY A 348 -3.33 -5.93 14.97
N MET A 349 -2.36 -5.05 14.73
CA MET A 349 -1.35 -4.66 15.70
C MET A 349 -1.82 -3.63 16.74
N SER A 350 -3.03 -3.06 16.62
CA SER A 350 -3.57 -2.16 17.65
C SER A 350 -3.80 -2.88 18.99
N GLY A 351 -3.54 -2.18 20.09
CA GLY A 351 -3.75 -2.68 21.45
C GLY A 351 -2.72 -3.72 21.89
N ASP A 352 -3.04 -4.37 23.00
CA ASP A 352 -2.18 -5.35 23.66
C ASP A 352 -2.35 -6.76 23.10
N ARG A 353 -1.55 -7.70 23.62
CA ARG A 353 -1.66 -9.13 23.34
C ARG A 353 -3.05 -9.65 23.73
N VAL A 354 -3.58 -10.57 22.92
CA VAL A 354 -4.86 -11.24 23.19
C VAL A 354 -4.58 -12.62 23.80
N GLU A 355 -5.13 -12.90 24.98
CA GLU A 355 -4.90 -14.16 25.68
C GLU A 355 -5.33 -15.36 24.84
N GLY A 356 -4.47 -16.39 24.76
CA GLY A 356 -4.73 -17.62 24.01
C GLY A 356 -4.76 -17.47 22.49
N LYS A 357 -4.43 -16.28 21.95
CA LYS A 357 -4.42 -16.02 20.51
C LYS A 357 -3.10 -15.43 20.03
N ILE A 358 -2.74 -15.76 18.79
CA ILE A 358 -1.64 -15.15 18.06
C ILE A 358 -2.23 -14.31 16.94
N ILE A 359 -1.85 -13.04 16.88
CA ILE A 359 -2.30 -12.09 15.86
C ILE A 359 -1.14 -11.81 14.90
N TYR A 360 -1.40 -11.97 13.60
CA TYR A 360 -0.45 -11.63 12.55
C TYR A 360 -0.94 -10.44 11.74
N GLU A 361 0.01 -9.60 11.31
CA GLU A 361 -0.19 -8.73 10.16
C GLU A 361 0.88 -9.02 9.12
N THR A 362 0.47 -9.08 7.86
CA THR A 362 1.39 -9.13 6.72
C THR A 362 1.24 -7.87 5.90
N GLN A 363 2.31 -7.09 5.77
CA GLN A 363 2.28 -5.76 5.20
C GLN A 363 3.18 -5.66 3.96
N SER A 364 2.64 -5.10 2.87
CA SER A 364 3.43 -4.76 1.68
C SER A 364 4.06 -3.39 1.87
N THR A 365 5.26 -3.33 2.43
CA THR A 365 5.97 -2.08 2.70
C THR A 365 6.09 -1.22 1.44
N HIS A 366 6.35 -1.86 0.30
CA HIS A 366 6.50 -1.20 -1.01
C HIS A 366 5.22 -0.63 -1.65
N LYS A 367 4.03 -0.91 -1.10
CA LYS A 367 2.77 -0.38 -1.65
C LYS A 367 2.50 1.05 -1.21
N LEU A 368 2.41 1.27 0.10
CA LEU A 368 1.93 2.54 0.68
C LEU A 368 2.91 3.18 1.66
N LEU A 369 4.06 2.55 1.91
CA LEU A 369 5.26 3.20 2.45
C LEU A 369 6.32 3.33 1.34
N ALA A 370 7.55 3.69 1.70
CA ALA A 370 8.65 3.87 0.77
C ALA A 370 9.70 2.74 0.93
N ALA A 371 9.54 1.66 0.17
CA ALA A 371 10.48 0.55 0.10
C ALA A 371 10.55 -0.01 -1.34
N PHE A 372 11.61 -0.75 -1.67
CA PHE A 372 11.72 -1.39 -2.98
C PHE A 372 10.66 -2.48 -3.15
N SER A 373 10.25 -2.73 -4.39
CA SER A 373 9.37 -3.85 -4.73
C SER A 373 9.85 -5.15 -4.09
N GLN A 374 8.88 -6.00 -3.70
CA GLN A 374 9.09 -7.23 -2.93
C GLN A 374 9.40 -7.04 -1.45
N ALA A 375 9.70 -5.83 -0.95
CA ALA A 375 9.80 -5.58 0.49
C ALA A 375 8.44 -5.81 1.18
N SER A 376 8.42 -6.72 2.15
CA SER A 376 7.26 -7.03 2.98
C SER A 376 7.68 -7.29 4.41
N MET A 377 6.73 -7.12 5.33
CA MET A 377 6.92 -7.43 6.75
C MET A 377 5.88 -8.45 7.21
N ILE A 378 6.28 -9.33 8.12
CA ILE A 378 5.37 -10.10 8.98
C ILE A 378 5.51 -9.51 10.38
N HIS A 379 4.40 -9.11 10.98
CA HIS A 379 4.33 -8.68 12.38
C HIS A 379 3.56 -9.70 13.19
N VAL A 380 4.08 -10.04 14.37
CA VAL A 380 3.48 -11.02 15.28
C VAL A 380 3.19 -10.34 16.61
N LYS A 381 2.01 -10.62 17.17
CA LYS A 381 1.66 -10.30 18.55
C LYS A 381 1.03 -11.53 19.21
N GLY A 382 1.70 -12.08 20.21
CA GLY A 382 1.43 -13.39 20.78
C GLY A 382 2.62 -14.35 20.60
N ASP A 383 2.58 -15.49 21.27
CA ASP A 383 3.70 -16.43 21.32
C ASP A 383 3.70 -17.37 20.11
N ILE A 384 4.83 -17.44 19.42
CA ILE A 384 5.12 -18.43 18.37
C ILE A 384 6.23 -19.37 18.83
N ASN A 385 6.26 -20.59 18.30
CA ASN A 385 7.48 -21.39 18.35
C ASN A 385 8.47 -20.80 17.35
N GLU A 386 9.46 -20.06 17.83
CA GLU A 386 10.40 -19.31 16.99
C GLU A 386 11.17 -20.20 16.01
N GLU A 387 11.59 -21.41 16.44
CA GLU A 387 12.32 -22.35 15.60
C GLU A 387 11.44 -22.86 14.45
N THR A 388 10.21 -23.29 14.76
CA THR A 388 9.26 -23.79 13.74
C THR A 388 8.81 -22.66 12.80
N PHE A 389 8.63 -21.45 13.32
CA PHE A 389 8.31 -20.30 12.49
C PHE A 389 9.49 -19.94 11.58
N ASN A 390 10.73 -20.03 12.08
CA ASN A 390 11.91 -19.78 11.27
C ASN A 390 12.09 -20.85 10.17
N GLU A 391 11.77 -22.12 10.44
CA GLU A 391 11.71 -23.15 9.38
C GLU A 391 10.71 -22.77 8.28
N ALA A 392 9.50 -22.34 8.65
CA ALA A 392 8.51 -21.85 7.69
C ALA A 392 8.98 -20.60 6.91
N TYR A 393 9.72 -19.71 7.57
CA TYR A 393 10.32 -18.54 6.96
C TYR A 393 11.41 -18.92 5.94
N MET A 394 12.33 -19.81 6.32
CA MET A 394 13.43 -20.27 5.47
C MET A 394 12.95 -21.12 4.27
N MET A 395 11.86 -21.89 4.43
CA MET A 395 11.23 -22.63 3.31
C MET A 395 10.85 -21.73 2.13
N HIS A 396 10.63 -20.44 2.37
CA HIS A 396 10.19 -19.49 1.35
C HIS A 396 11.15 -18.32 1.11
N THR A 397 12.27 -18.28 1.81
CA THR A 397 13.26 -17.21 1.69
C THR A 397 14.50 -17.72 0.99
N THR A 398 14.95 -17.02 -0.05
CA THR A 398 16.19 -17.37 -0.75
C THR A 398 17.39 -17.29 0.19
N THR A 399 18.35 -18.22 0.05
CA THR A 399 19.61 -18.20 0.80
C THR A 399 20.54 -17.05 0.39
N SER A 400 20.21 -16.32 -0.67
CA SER A 400 20.92 -15.12 -1.15
C SER A 400 19.94 -13.94 -1.27
N PRO A 401 19.50 -13.34 -0.15
CA PRO A 401 18.56 -12.22 -0.18
C PRO A 401 19.22 -10.97 -0.76
N HIS A 402 18.44 -10.11 -1.42
CA HIS A 402 18.94 -8.85 -1.95
C HIS A 402 19.00 -7.78 -0.85
N TYR A 403 20.22 -7.38 -0.44
CA TYR A 403 20.44 -6.50 0.71
C TYR A 403 19.85 -5.10 0.51
N GLY A 404 19.73 -4.61 -0.74
CA GLY A 404 19.01 -3.37 -1.02
C GLY A 404 17.52 -3.43 -0.64
N ILE A 405 16.87 -4.59 -0.81
CA ILE A 405 15.44 -4.77 -0.45
C ILE A 405 15.32 -4.80 1.08
N VAL A 406 16.20 -5.54 1.75
CA VAL A 406 16.27 -5.61 3.22
C VAL A 406 16.48 -4.22 3.83
N ALA A 407 17.49 -3.48 3.35
CA ALA A 407 17.78 -2.12 3.81
C ALA A 407 16.62 -1.16 3.53
N SER A 408 15.91 -1.29 2.39
CA SER A 408 14.74 -0.46 2.10
C SER A 408 13.57 -0.75 3.06
N THR A 409 13.41 -2.01 3.49
CA THR A 409 12.39 -2.44 4.47
C THR A 409 12.65 -1.76 5.82
N GLU A 410 13.89 -1.81 6.30
CA GLU A 410 14.32 -1.16 7.55
C GLU A 410 14.26 0.37 7.45
N THR A 411 14.70 0.94 6.32
CA THR A 411 14.66 2.40 6.07
C THR A 411 13.22 2.92 6.07
N ALA A 412 12.26 2.17 5.53
CA ALA A 412 10.84 2.53 5.61
C ALA A 412 10.37 2.64 7.07
N ALA A 413 10.81 1.73 7.95
CA ALA A 413 10.55 1.83 9.38
C ALA A 413 11.20 3.08 9.99
N ALA A 414 12.43 3.41 9.60
CA ALA A 414 13.10 4.61 10.08
C ALA A 414 12.39 5.91 9.65
N MET A 415 11.87 5.97 8.42
CA MET A 415 11.06 7.09 7.96
C MET A 415 9.77 7.28 8.78
N MET A 416 9.19 6.18 9.26
CA MET A 416 7.93 6.19 10.03
C MET A 416 8.13 6.36 11.55
N LYS A 417 9.37 6.39 12.04
CA LYS A 417 9.66 6.53 13.47
C LYS A 417 9.37 7.96 13.96
N GLY A 418 8.80 8.07 15.16
CA GLY A 418 8.70 9.34 15.90
C GLY A 418 7.78 10.38 15.27
N ASN A 419 8.06 11.67 15.49
CA ASN A 419 7.25 12.76 14.96
C ASN A 419 7.30 12.84 13.43
N ALA A 420 8.44 12.50 12.81
CA ALA A 420 8.60 12.49 11.37
C ALA A 420 7.57 11.58 10.68
N GLY A 421 7.42 10.34 11.15
CA GLY A 421 6.43 9.40 10.61
C GLY A 421 5.00 9.87 10.78
N LYS A 422 4.65 10.36 11.98
CA LYS A 422 3.32 10.94 12.25
C LYS A 422 3.01 12.09 11.29
N ARG A 423 3.96 13.00 11.05
CA ARG A 423 3.81 14.13 10.12
C ARG A 423 3.61 13.65 8.68
N LEU A 424 4.37 12.65 8.23
CA LEU A 424 4.24 12.10 6.88
C LEU A 424 2.83 11.53 6.65
N ILE A 425 2.31 10.75 7.59
CA ILE A 425 0.97 10.15 7.50
C ILE A 425 -0.13 11.21 7.65
N ASN A 426 -0.02 12.12 8.62
CA ASN A 426 -0.97 13.21 8.80
C ASN A 426 -1.04 14.09 7.54
N GLY A 427 0.09 14.45 6.96
CA GLY A 427 0.13 15.22 5.71
C GLY A 427 -0.56 14.47 4.55
N SER A 428 -0.44 13.14 4.49
CA SER A 428 -1.15 12.30 3.52
C SER A 428 -2.67 12.36 3.72
N ILE A 429 -3.13 12.20 4.96
CA ILE A 429 -4.55 12.27 5.35
C ILE A 429 -5.12 13.66 5.05
N GLU A 430 -4.43 14.73 5.42
CA GLU A 430 -4.82 16.11 5.15
C GLU A 430 -4.97 16.38 3.65
N ARG A 431 -4.03 15.91 2.82
CA ARG A 431 -4.11 16.05 1.36
C ARG A 431 -5.29 15.26 0.78
N ALA A 432 -5.53 14.06 1.26
CA ALA A 432 -6.67 13.24 0.83
C ALA A 432 -8.00 13.91 1.18
N ILE A 433 -8.17 14.37 2.43
CA ILE A 433 -9.37 15.10 2.89
C ILE A 433 -9.55 16.40 2.11
N LYS A 434 -8.46 17.16 1.87
CA LYS A 434 -8.50 18.36 1.04
C LYS A 434 -9.01 18.03 -0.36
N PHE A 435 -8.46 17.02 -1.02
CA PHE A 435 -8.89 16.61 -2.35
C PHE A 435 -10.37 16.19 -2.38
N ARG A 436 -10.83 15.42 -1.38
CA ARG A 436 -12.24 15.05 -1.21
C ARG A 436 -13.15 16.28 -1.13
N LYS A 437 -12.77 17.28 -0.31
CA LYS A 437 -13.50 18.54 -0.17
C LYS A 437 -13.50 19.35 -1.48
N GLU A 438 -12.39 19.38 -2.22
CA GLU A 438 -12.31 20.04 -3.52
C GLU A 438 -13.26 19.41 -4.56
N ILE A 439 -13.36 18.08 -4.62
CA ILE A 439 -14.31 17.41 -5.53
C ILE A 439 -15.76 17.78 -5.15
N LYS A 440 -16.11 17.76 -3.86
CA LYS A 440 -17.45 18.17 -3.40
C LYS A 440 -17.76 19.64 -3.72
N ARG A 441 -16.79 20.53 -3.52
CA ARG A 441 -16.91 21.96 -3.86
C ARG A 441 -17.11 22.16 -5.36
N LEU A 442 -16.26 21.54 -6.20
CA LEU A 442 -16.40 21.62 -7.65
C LEU A 442 -17.70 20.99 -8.14
N LYS A 443 -18.19 19.93 -7.50
CA LYS A 443 -19.51 19.36 -7.81
C LYS A 443 -20.65 20.35 -7.56
N SER A 444 -20.58 21.17 -6.50
CA SER A 444 -21.59 22.20 -6.23
C SER A 444 -21.46 23.45 -7.10
N GLU A 445 -20.25 23.81 -7.52
CA GLU A 445 -19.98 25.04 -8.29
C GLU A 445 -20.02 24.84 -9.81
N SER A 446 -19.89 23.60 -10.30
CA SER A 446 -19.88 23.31 -11.74
C SER A 446 -21.29 23.22 -12.31
N ASP A 447 -21.47 23.70 -13.54
CA ASP A 447 -22.72 23.54 -14.27
C ASP A 447 -22.91 22.07 -14.73
N GLY A 448 -24.09 21.53 -14.44
CA GLY A 448 -24.49 20.17 -14.85
C GLY A 448 -23.80 19.05 -14.07
N TRP A 449 -23.44 17.97 -14.76
CA TRP A 449 -22.83 16.80 -14.12
C TRP A 449 -21.39 17.10 -13.65
N PHE A 450 -20.98 16.50 -12.54
CA PHE A 450 -19.58 16.42 -12.12
C PHE A 450 -19.34 15.07 -11.43
N PHE A 451 -18.07 14.74 -11.21
CA PHE A 451 -17.70 13.60 -10.38
C PHE A 451 -18.21 13.76 -8.94
N ASP A 452 -18.45 12.64 -8.27
CA ASP A 452 -18.70 12.62 -6.82
C ASP A 452 -17.63 11.82 -6.09
N VAL A 453 -17.66 11.85 -4.76
CA VAL A 453 -16.81 11.02 -3.92
C VAL A 453 -17.69 10.08 -3.11
N TRP A 454 -17.30 8.81 -3.05
CA TRP A 454 -17.91 7.82 -2.17
C TRP A 454 -17.42 8.02 -0.74
N GLN A 455 -18.21 8.75 0.05
CA GLN A 455 -17.92 9.17 1.42
C GLN A 455 -19.21 9.68 2.12
N PRO A 456 -19.19 9.91 3.45
CA PRO A 456 -20.24 10.64 4.14
C PRO A 456 -20.47 12.05 3.56
N GLU A 457 -21.68 12.59 3.78
CA GLU A 457 -22.03 13.94 3.31
C GLU A 457 -21.18 15.02 3.99
N HIS A 458 -20.83 14.83 5.26
CA HIS A 458 -19.97 15.72 6.04
C HIS A 458 -18.66 15.01 6.44
N ILE A 459 -17.53 15.69 6.24
CA ILE A 459 -16.18 15.16 6.53
C ILE A 459 -15.35 16.22 7.27
N ASP A 460 -15.84 16.61 8.44
CA ASP A 460 -15.43 17.84 9.14
C ASP A 460 -14.07 17.72 9.84
N GLY A 461 -13.55 16.49 10.01
CA GLY A 461 -12.25 16.23 10.64
C GLY A 461 -11.54 14.99 10.10
N ALA A 462 -10.30 14.81 10.55
CA ALA A 462 -9.49 13.64 10.25
C ALA A 462 -9.88 12.49 11.19
N GLU A 463 -10.64 11.53 10.65
CA GLU A 463 -10.99 10.28 11.31
C GLU A 463 -11.21 9.19 10.25
N CYS A 464 -11.26 7.92 10.65
CA CYS A 464 -11.81 6.89 9.78
C CYS A 464 -13.34 6.91 9.95
N TRP A 465 -14.06 7.44 8.97
CA TRP A 465 -15.49 7.71 9.14
C TRP A 465 -16.30 6.41 9.26
N PRO A 466 -17.11 6.23 10.32
CA PRO A 466 -17.89 5.01 10.50
C PRO A 466 -18.98 4.89 9.43
N LEU A 467 -19.17 3.68 8.92
CA LEU A 467 -20.34 3.36 8.10
C LEU A 467 -21.50 3.03 9.05
N ARG A 468 -22.64 3.69 8.86
CA ARG A 468 -23.76 3.64 9.80
C ARG A 468 -25.03 3.16 9.11
N SER A 469 -25.83 2.35 9.79
CA SER A 469 -27.08 1.82 9.22
C SER A 469 -28.12 2.90 8.88
N ASP A 470 -28.03 4.08 9.50
CA ASP A 470 -28.88 5.25 9.23
C ASP A 470 -28.42 6.09 8.02
N SER A 471 -27.29 5.72 7.41
CA SER A 471 -26.65 6.47 6.33
C SER A 471 -26.72 5.69 5.02
N ALA A 472 -27.14 6.32 3.93
CA ALA A 472 -27.30 5.63 2.64
C ALA A 472 -26.08 5.74 1.71
N TRP A 473 -25.12 6.64 1.99
CA TRP A 473 -24.03 6.98 1.06
C TRP A 473 -23.17 5.78 0.64
N HIS A 474 -22.99 4.80 1.54
CA HIS A 474 -22.16 3.63 1.29
C HIS A 474 -22.86 2.53 0.47
N GLY A 475 -24.18 2.54 0.39
CA GLY A 475 -24.97 1.58 -0.41
C GLY A 475 -25.02 0.14 0.13
N PHE A 476 -24.37 -0.17 1.26
CA PHE A 476 -24.53 -1.47 1.94
C PHE A 476 -25.88 -1.54 2.68
N LYS A 477 -26.63 -2.62 2.46
CA LYS A 477 -27.92 -2.88 3.12
C LYS A 477 -27.68 -3.51 4.49
N ASN A 478 -28.39 -3.03 5.51
CA ASN A 478 -28.37 -3.59 6.88
C ASN A 478 -26.96 -3.79 7.47
N ILE A 479 -26.07 -2.81 7.28
CA ILE A 479 -24.72 -2.88 7.82
C ILE A 479 -24.72 -2.81 9.36
N ASP A 480 -23.82 -3.56 10.00
CA ASP A 480 -23.58 -3.47 11.44
C ASP A 480 -22.94 -2.11 11.79
N ASN A 481 -23.44 -1.45 12.84
CA ASN A 481 -22.82 -0.23 13.37
C ASN A 481 -21.53 -0.56 14.14
N GLU A 482 -20.63 0.43 14.27
CA GLU A 482 -19.34 0.28 14.98
C GLU A 482 -18.48 -0.88 14.45
N HIS A 483 -18.62 -1.15 13.15
CA HIS A 483 -18.03 -2.31 12.49
C HIS A 483 -17.03 -1.94 11.40
N MET A 484 -17.46 -1.10 10.45
CA MET A 484 -16.65 -0.70 9.30
C MET A 484 -16.37 0.81 9.32
N TYR A 485 -15.17 1.19 8.89
CA TYR A 485 -14.72 2.57 8.84
C TYR A 485 -14.04 2.87 7.50
N LEU A 486 -14.33 4.01 6.89
CA LEU A 486 -13.69 4.46 5.64
C LEU A 486 -12.35 5.13 5.93
N ASP A 487 -11.28 4.60 5.34
CA ASP A 487 -9.94 5.19 5.39
C ASP A 487 -9.87 6.48 4.52
N PRO A 488 -9.49 7.64 5.10
CA PRO A 488 -9.41 8.89 4.37
C PRO A 488 -8.56 8.86 3.10
N ILE A 489 -7.46 8.10 3.09
CA ILE A 489 -6.49 8.15 1.98
C ILE A 489 -6.88 7.29 0.76
N LYS A 490 -7.95 6.49 0.89
CA LYS A 490 -8.47 5.63 -0.19
C LYS A 490 -9.65 6.35 -0.87
N VAL A 491 -9.33 7.22 -1.81
CA VAL A 491 -10.31 8.13 -2.43
C VAL A 491 -10.98 7.45 -3.61
N THR A 492 -12.24 7.06 -3.43
CA THR A 492 -13.08 6.50 -4.49
C THR A 492 -13.93 7.61 -5.12
N ILE A 493 -13.63 7.94 -6.38
CA ILE A 493 -14.39 8.88 -7.20
C ILE A 493 -15.51 8.10 -7.91
N LEU A 494 -16.72 8.65 -7.92
CA LEU A 494 -17.88 8.11 -8.62
C LEU A 494 -18.15 8.90 -9.91
N THR A 495 -18.43 8.20 -10.98
CA THR A 495 -18.91 8.80 -12.24
C THR A 495 -20.44 8.72 -12.32
N PRO A 496 -21.09 9.58 -13.11
CA PRO A 496 -22.54 9.47 -13.36
C PRO A 496 -22.91 8.12 -13.98
N GLY A 497 -24.10 7.60 -13.67
CA GLY A 497 -24.64 6.37 -14.27
C GLY A 497 -25.41 5.46 -13.32
N MET A 498 -25.28 5.69 -12.00
CA MET A 498 -26.07 5.00 -10.98
C MET A 498 -26.65 6.00 -9.97
N LYS A 499 -27.89 5.75 -9.55
CA LYS A 499 -28.59 6.51 -8.52
C LYS A 499 -28.22 6.01 -7.12
N LYS A 500 -28.55 6.79 -6.09
CA LYS A 500 -28.25 6.46 -4.68
C LYS A 500 -28.90 5.13 -4.21
N ASP A 501 -30.01 4.72 -4.81
CA ASP A 501 -30.70 3.47 -4.51
C ASP A 501 -30.12 2.24 -5.23
N GLY A 502 -29.10 2.43 -6.08
CA GLY A 502 -28.45 1.40 -6.86
C GLY A 502 -29.10 1.13 -8.22
N THR A 503 -30.13 1.87 -8.61
CA THR A 503 -30.73 1.79 -9.94
C THR A 503 -29.89 2.56 -10.97
N MET A 504 -30.00 2.16 -12.24
CA MET A 504 -29.33 2.86 -13.35
C MET A 504 -29.94 4.24 -13.58
N ASP A 505 -29.10 5.22 -13.88
CA ASP A 505 -29.55 6.52 -14.39
C ASP A 505 -29.63 6.48 -15.92
N GLU A 506 -30.37 7.40 -16.55
CA GLU A 506 -30.47 7.48 -18.02
C GLU A 506 -29.18 8.05 -18.62
N PHE A 507 -28.51 8.93 -17.87
CA PHE A 507 -27.21 9.48 -18.22
C PHE A 507 -26.10 8.80 -17.42
N GLY A 508 -25.10 8.26 -18.13
CA GLY A 508 -23.94 7.69 -17.50
C GLY A 508 -22.65 7.87 -18.28
N ILE A 509 -21.55 7.93 -17.53
CA ILE A 509 -20.19 7.94 -18.03
C ILE A 509 -19.45 6.77 -17.38
N PRO A 510 -19.30 5.63 -18.08
CA PRO A 510 -18.53 4.50 -17.55
C PRO A 510 -17.13 4.93 -17.13
N ALA A 511 -16.70 4.49 -15.95
CA ALA A 511 -15.43 4.91 -15.37
C ALA A 511 -14.21 4.48 -16.21
N SER A 512 -14.34 3.41 -17.00
CA SER A 512 -13.32 2.97 -17.96
C SER A 512 -12.91 4.05 -18.96
N LEU A 513 -13.84 4.91 -19.39
CA LEU A 513 -13.53 6.04 -20.29
C LEU A 513 -12.68 7.10 -19.61
N VAL A 514 -12.99 7.39 -18.34
CA VAL A 514 -12.23 8.36 -17.55
C VAL A 514 -10.85 7.79 -17.25
N ALA A 515 -10.75 6.49 -16.96
CA ALA A 515 -9.46 5.81 -16.76
C ALA A 515 -8.56 5.91 -18.01
N LYS A 516 -9.08 5.62 -19.21
CA LYS A 516 -8.32 5.80 -20.46
C LYS A 516 -7.90 7.26 -20.67
N TYR A 517 -8.75 8.23 -20.35
CA TYR A 517 -8.40 9.66 -20.46
C TYR A 517 -7.28 10.09 -19.50
N LEU A 518 -7.29 9.54 -18.30
CA LEU A 518 -6.26 9.79 -17.29
C LEU A 518 -4.92 9.15 -17.68
N ASP A 519 -4.95 7.96 -18.29
CA ASP A 519 -3.77 7.26 -18.81
C ASP A 519 -3.06 8.06 -19.92
N GLU A 520 -3.80 8.71 -20.82
CA GLU A 520 -3.25 9.65 -21.83
C GLU A 520 -2.45 10.82 -21.22
N ARG A 521 -2.64 11.08 -19.93
CA ARG A 521 -1.94 12.12 -19.15
C ARG A 521 -0.93 11.54 -18.16
N GLY A 522 -0.67 10.23 -18.23
CA GLY A 522 0.24 9.53 -17.32
C GLY A 522 -0.30 9.43 -15.89
N ILE A 523 -1.63 9.45 -15.70
CA ILE A 523 -2.28 9.27 -14.40
C ILE A 523 -2.87 7.87 -14.34
N ILE A 524 -2.24 7.01 -13.55
CA ILE A 524 -2.69 5.63 -13.35
C ILE A 524 -3.82 5.58 -12.32
N VAL A 525 -4.90 4.90 -12.66
CA VAL A 525 -6.01 4.57 -11.75
C VAL A 525 -5.70 3.22 -11.12
N GLU A 526 -5.78 3.14 -9.79
CA GLU A 526 -5.43 1.91 -9.06
C GLU A 526 -6.45 0.78 -9.28
N LYS A 527 -7.74 1.14 -9.27
CA LYS A 527 -8.85 0.23 -9.52
C LYS A 527 -9.98 0.98 -10.20
N THR A 528 -10.54 0.36 -11.23
CA THR A 528 -11.68 0.87 -11.98
C THR A 528 -12.79 -0.17 -11.92
N GLY A 529 -13.98 0.22 -11.44
CA GLY A 529 -15.20 -0.56 -11.61
C GLY A 529 -16.09 0.06 -12.69
N PRO A 530 -17.39 -0.29 -12.75
CA PRO A 530 -18.29 0.26 -13.76
C PRO A 530 -18.43 1.78 -13.69
N TYR A 531 -18.60 2.33 -12.47
CA TYR A 531 -18.84 3.77 -12.23
C TYR A 531 -17.99 4.35 -11.09
N ASN A 532 -16.85 3.72 -10.79
CA ASN A 532 -15.94 4.17 -9.73
C ASN A 532 -14.47 4.03 -10.11
N LEU A 533 -13.65 4.96 -9.61
CA LEU A 533 -12.19 5.03 -9.76
C LEU A 533 -11.55 5.19 -8.39
N LEU A 534 -10.58 4.34 -8.06
CA LEU A 534 -9.83 4.43 -6.80
C LEU A 534 -8.49 5.14 -7.01
N PHE A 535 -8.21 6.10 -6.12
CA PHE A 535 -6.92 6.78 -6.02
C PHE A 535 -6.34 6.65 -4.62
N LEU A 536 -5.06 6.27 -4.54
CA LEU A 536 -4.33 6.09 -3.29
C LEU A 536 -3.53 7.35 -2.96
N PHE A 537 -3.91 8.07 -1.91
CA PHE A 537 -3.17 9.23 -1.42
C PHE A 537 -2.07 8.79 -0.46
N SER A 538 -1.04 8.13 -1.00
CA SER A 538 0.15 7.67 -0.25
C SER A 538 1.08 8.85 0.09
N ILE A 539 2.10 8.57 0.92
CA ILE A 539 3.13 9.57 1.27
C ILE A 539 3.90 10.11 0.05
N GLY A 540 3.89 9.38 -1.08
CA GLY A 540 4.48 9.82 -2.34
C GLY A 540 3.59 10.73 -3.19
N ILE A 541 2.33 10.94 -2.79
CA ILE A 541 1.39 11.88 -3.40
C ILE A 541 1.52 13.23 -2.69
N ASP A 542 2.06 14.20 -3.41
CA ASP A 542 2.23 15.58 -2.97
C ASP A 542 1.07 16.48 -3.46
N LYS A 543 1.14 17.77 -3.11
CA LYS A 543 0.16 18.77 -3.56
C LYS A 543 0.13 18.90 -5.09
N THR A 544 1.28 18.74 -5.75
CA THR A 544 1.43 18.83 -7.21
C THR A 544 0.59 17.76 -7.90
N LYS A 545 0.78 16.48 -7.54
CA LYS A 545 0.04 15.36 -8.14
C LYS A 545 -1.46 15.45 -7.86
N ALA A 546 -1.85 15.85 -6.65
CA ALA A 546 -3.26 16.05 -6.30
C ALA A 546 -3.92 17.14 -7.17
N LEU A 547 -3.24 18.26 -7.40
CA LEU A 547 -3.72 19.32 -8.30
C LEU A 547 -3.74 18.89 -9.76
N SER A 548 -2.73 18.13 -10.22
CA SER A 548 -2.72 17.58 -11.59
C SER A 548 -3.91 16.64 -11.83
N LEU A 549 -4.22 15.76 -10.88
CA LEU A 549 -5.42 14.91 -10.95
C LEU A 549 -6.70 15.74 -10.95
N LEU A 550 -6.83 16.70 -10.04
CA LEU A 550 -8.00 17.58 -9.97
C LEU A 550 -8.21 18.33 -11.30
N ARG A 551 -7.12 18.86 -11.87
CA ARG A 551 -7.15 19.55 -13.16
C ARG A 551 -7.53 18.59 -14.28
N ALA A 552 -6.95 17.40 -14.35
CA ALA A 552 -7.27 16.40 -15.36
C ALA A 552 -8.76 16.03 -15.34
N LEU A 553 -9.38 15.87 -14.17
CA LEU A 553 -10.81 15.61 -14.04
C LEU A 553 -11.66 16.79 -14.58
N THR A 554 -11.31 18.04 -14.26
CA THR A 554 -12.02 19.20 -14.80
C THR A 554 -11.85 19.33 -16.33
N GLU A 555 -10.68 18.99 -16.87
CA GLU A 555 -10.44 18.98 -18.30
C GLU A 555 -11.19 17.86 -19.02
N PHE A 556 -11.32 16.69 -18.37
CA PHE A 556 -12.16 15.60 -18.87
C PHE A 556 -13.59 16.08 -19.05
N LYS A 557 -14.19 16.67 -18.00
CA LYS A 557 -15.54 17.24 -18.10
C LYS A 557 -15.65 18.26 -19.23
N ARG A 558 -14.73 19.24 -19.30
CA ARG A 558 -14.73 20.25 -20.35
C ARG A 558 -14.67 19.64 -21.76
N ALA A 559 -13.80 18.65 -21.97
CA ALA A 559 -13.64 17.97 -23.24
C ALA A 559 -14.84 17.07 -23.59
N PHE A 560 -15.44 16.45 -22.56
CA PHE A 560 -16.66 15.67 -22.68
C PHE A 560 -17.86 16.54 -23.08
N ASP A 561 -18.04 17.69 -22.43
CA ASP A 561 -19.14 18.62 -22.71
C ASP A 561 -19.00 19.27 -24.10
N LEU A 562 -17.76 19.49 -24.58
CA LEU A 562 -17.48 19.92 -25.97
C LEU A 562 -17.65 18.79 -27.02
N ASN A 563 -17.93 17.58 -26.58
CA ASN A 563 -18.15 16.39 -27.41
C ASN A 563 -17.04 16.16 -28.46
N LEU A 564 -15.77 16.18 -28.02
CA LEU A 564 -14.64 15.99 -28.91
C LEU A 564 -14.64 14.59 -29.58
N ARG A 565 -14.01 14.48 -30.76
CA ARG A 565 -13.80 13.18 -31.44
C ARG A 565 -12.88 12.30 -30.61
N VAL A 566 -13.16 10.99 -30.56
CA VAL A 566 -12.32 9.98 -29.85
C VAL A 566 -10.86 10.10 -30.30
N LYS A 567 -10.62 10.26 -31.60
CA LYS A 567 -9.30 10.54 -32.22
C LYS A 567 -8.50 11.66 -31.54
N ASN A 568 -9.17 12.69 -31.04
CA ASN A 568 -8.51 13.88 -30.46
C ASN A 568 -8.39 13.79 -28.93
N ILE A 569 -9.37 13.18 -28.26
CA ILE A 569 -9.41 13.11 -26.78
C ILE A 569 -8.73 11.85 -26.22
N LEU A 570 -8.80 10.73 -26.95
CA LEU A 570 -8.26 9.42 -26.62
C LEU A 570 -7.45 8.85 -27.83
N PRO A 571 -6.33 9.49 -28.20
CA PRO A 571 -5.56 9.08 -29.37
C PRO A 571 -4.96 7.66 -29.28
N ALA A 572 -4.66 7.14 -28.09
CA ALA A 572 -4.23 5.76 -27.89
C ALA A 572 -5.35 4.77 -28.21
N LEU A 573 -6.56 4.99 -27.68
CA LEU A 573 -7.74 4.18 -28.02
C LEU A 573 -8.04 4.21 -29.52
N TYR A 574 -7.96 5.39 -30.14
CA TYR A 574 -8.12 5.50 -31.59
C TYR A 574 -7.09 4.68 -32.36
N ARG A 575 -5.84 4.56 -31.88
CA ARG A 575 -4.80 3.73 -32.53
C ARG A 575 -5.09 2.23 -32.43
N GLU A 576 -5.87 1.78 -31.45
CA GLU A 576 -6.27 0.37 -31.33
C GLU A 576 -7.17 -0.07 -32.50
N ALA A 577 -8.11 0.79 -32.90
CA ALA A 577 -8.99 0.53 -34.04
C ALA A 577 -9.38 1.83 -34.79
N PRO A 578 -8.51 2.35 -35.68
CA PRO A 578 -8.72 3.66 -36.32
C PRO A 578 -10.01 3.77 -37.13
N GLU A 579 -10.34 2.74 -37.92
CA GLU A 579 -11.55 2.73 -38.74
C GLU A 579 -12.83 2.73 -37.89
N PHE A 580 -12.81 2.01 -36.77
CA PHE A 580 -13.94 1.93 -35.83
C PHE A 580 -14.19 3.27 -35.13
N TYR A 581 -13.12 3.95 -34.71
CA TYR A 581 -13.19 5.20 -33.94
C TYR A 581 -13.11 6.48 -34.77
N GLU A 582 -13.00 6.41 -36.11
CA GLU A 582 -12.72 7.58 -36.95
C GLU A 582 -13.72 8.71 -36.68
N ASN A 583 -15.02 8.45 -36.81
CA ASN A 583 -16.04 9.51 -36.70
C ASN A 583 -16.70 9.61 -35.32
N MET A 584 -16.41 8.66 -34.42
CA MET A 584 -17.05 8.57 -33.12
C MET A 584 -16.63 9.75 -32.22
N ARG A 585 -17.58 10.28 -31.45
CA ARG A 585 -17.34 11.31 -30.44
C ARG A 585 -17.47 10.74 -29.03
N ILE A 586 -16.89 11.45 -28.07
CA ILE A 586 -16.79 10.96 -26.69
C ILE A 586 -18.14 10.75 -26.00
N GLN A 587 -19.14 11.60 -26.28
CA GLN A 587 -20.48 11.42 -25.68
C GLN A 587 -21.20 10.20 -26.27
N GLU A 588 -21.07 9.96 -27.58
CA GLU A 588 -21.61 8.77 -28.24
C GLU A 588 -21.00 7.50 -27.66
N LEU A 589 -19.67 7.46 -27.51
CA LEU A 589 -18.97 6.34 -26.90
C LEU A 589 -19.45 6.09 -25.46
N ALA A 590 -19.57 7.13 -24.64
CA ALA A 590 -20.09 7.01 -23.27
C ALA A 590 -21.53 6.51 -23.22
N GLN A 591 -22.41 7.07 -24.04
CA GLN A 591 -23.81 6.67 -24.12
C GLN A 591 -23.97 5.21 -24.54
N ASN A 592 -23.21 4.76 -25.54
CA ASN A 592 -23.34 3.40 -26.03
C ASN A 592 -22.82 2.37 -25.02
N ILE A 593 -21.67 2.61 -24.38
CA ILE A 593 -21.17 1.70 -23.33
C ILE A 593 -22.13 1.71 -22.15
N HIS A 594 -22.65 2.87 -21.74
CA HIS A 594 -23.64 2.97 -20.66
C HIS A 594 -24.92 2.18 -20.99
N LYS A 595 -25.44 2.29 -22.21
CA LYS A 595 -26.59 1.50 -22.68
C LYS A 595 -26.33 0.01 -22.69
N LEU A 596 -25.10 -0.43 -23.01
CA LEU A 596 -24.74 -1.85 -22.88
C LEU A 596 -24.78 -2.30 -21.42
N VAL A 597 -24.23 -1.49 -20.50
CA VAL A 597 -24.27 -1.78 -19.05
C VAL A 597 -25.72 -1.89 -18.55
N GLU A 598 -26.60 -1.00 -19.00
CA GLU A 598 -28.04 -1.03 -18.68
C GLU A 598 -28.75 -2.23 -19.33
N HIS A 599 -28.54 -2.46 -20.63
CA HIS A 599 -29.15 -3.55 -21.39
C HIS A 599 -28.83 -4.92 -20.81
N HIS A 600 -27.56 -5.14 -20.45
CA HIS A 600 -27.10 -6.37 -19.84
C HIS A 600 -27.32 -6.43 -18.33
N ASN A 601 -27.87 -5.37 -17.70
CA ASN A 601 -28.13 -5.28 -16.27
C ASN A 601 -26.91 -5.68 -15.40
N LEU A 602 -25.73 -5.19 -15.79
CA LEU A 602 -24.45 -5.60 -15.21
C LEU A 602 -24.38 -5.46 -13.68
N PRO A 603 -24.85 -4.36 -13.05
CA PRO A 603 -24.76 -4.23 -11.59
C PRO A 603 -25.55 -5.30 -10.82
N ASP A 604 -26.74 -5.67 -11.28
CA ASP A 604 -27.58 -6.69 -10.64
C ASP A 604 -27.00 -8.10 -10.83
N LEU A 605 -26.56 -8.44 -12.05
CA LEU A 605 -25.90 -9.72 -12.32
C LEU A 605 -24.64 -9.88 -11.48
N MET A 606 -23.82 -8.83 -11.42
CA MET A 606 -22.63 -8.80 -10.56
C MET A 606 -22.99 -8.96 -9.09
N TYR A 607 -24.06 -8.30 -8.61
CA TYR A 607 -24.51 -8.48 -7.23
C TYR A 607 -24.91 -9.93 -6.96
N ARG A 608 -25.83 -10.50 -7.76
CA ARG A 608 -26.34 -11.86 -7.60
C ARG A 608 -25.25 -12.93 -7.71
N ALA A 609 -24.30 -12.79 -8.63
CA ALA A 609 -23.23 -13.75 -8.85
C ALA A 609 -22.37 -13.99 -7.61
N PHE A 610 -22.15 -12.95 -6.79
CA PHE A 610 -21.28 -13.03 -5.62
C PHE A 610 -22.07 -13.14 -4.29
N GLU A 611 -23.40 -13.17 -4.31
CA GLU A 611 -24.21 -13.53 -3.12
C GLU A 611 -24.32 -15.05 -2.92
N VAL A 612 -24.09 -15.82 -3.97
CA VAL A 612 -24.03 -17.28 -3.95
C VAL A 612 -22.57 -17.75 -4.00
N LEU A 613 -22.28 -18.88 -3.37
CA LEU A 613 -20.98 -19.54 -3.50
C LEU A 613 -21.12 -20.78 -4.39
N PRO A 614 -20.19 -21.01 -5.32
CA PRO A 614 -20.04 -22.30 -5.97
C PRO A 614 -19.87 -23.43 -4.95
N LYS A 615 -20.29 -24.65 -5.31
CA LYS A 615 -20.18 -25.81 -4.42
C LYS A 615 -18.73 -26.29 -4.38
N MET A 616 -18.11 -26.31 -3.21
CA MET A 616 -16.79 -26.92 -3.01
C MET A 616 -16.92 -28.45 -3.07
N VAL A 617 -16.50 -29.05 -4.18
CA VAL A 617 -16.54 -30.51 -4.39
C VAL A 617 -15.30 -31.18 -3.81
N MET A 618 -14.17 -30.50 -3.94
CA MET A 618 -12.90 -30.87 -3.32
C MET A 618 -12.13 -29.60 -2.93
N THR A 619 -11.11 -29.74 -2.11
CA THR A 619 -10.29 -28.59 -1.72
C THR A 619 -9.44 -28.08 -2.89
N PRO A 620 -8.98 -26.82 -2.86
CA PRO A 620 -8.05 -26.32 -3.87
C PRO A 620 -6.77 -27.16 -3.98
N TYR A 621 -6.29 -27.71 -2.86
CA TYR A 621 -5.17 -28.65 -2.85
C TYR A 621 -5.48 -29.90 -3.69
N THR A 622 -6.59 -30.59 -3.44
CA THR A 622 -6.96 -31.80 -4.21
C THR A 622 -7.17 -31.49 -5.69
N ALA A 623 -7.80 -30.36 -6.03
CA ALA A 623 -7.96 -29.94 -7.42
C ALA A 623 -6.61 -29.68 -8.10
N PHE A 624 -5.68 -29.04 -7.39
CA PHE A 624 -4.34 -28.82 -7.90
C PHE A 624 -3.54 -30.14 -8.04
N GLN A 625 -3.71 -31.09 -7.11
CA GLN A 625 -3.14 -32.43 -7.28
C GLN A 625 -3.65 -33.09 -8.57
N LYS A 626 -4.95 -32.99 -8.88
CA LYS A 626 -5.53 -33.50 -10.12
C LYS A 626 -4.95 -32.81 -11.36
N GLU A 627 -4.76 -31.49 -11.30
CA GLU A 627 -4.08 -30.74 -12.34
C GLU A 627 -2.63 -31.22 -12.57
N LEU A 628 -1.86 -31.46 -11.51
CA LEU A 628 -0.50 -32.00 -11.59
C LEU A 628 -0.44 -33.40 -12.22
N HIS A 629 -1.51 -34.19 -12.14
CA HIS A 629 -1.62 -35.49 -12.80
C HIS A 629 -2.06 -35.39 -14.28
N GLY A 630 -2.24 -34.19 -14.83
CA GLY A 630 -2.71 -33.99 -16.21
C GLY A 630 -4.19 -34.32 -16.42
N GLU A 631 -4.98 -34.39 -15.33
CA GLU A 631 -6.40 -34.73 -15.34
C GLU A 631 -7.29 -33.50 -15.61
N THR A 632 -6.89 -32.64 -16.54
CA THR A 632 -7.64 -31.44 -16.92
C THR A 632 -7.95 -31.40 -18.40
N GLU A 633 -9.02 -30.70 -18.75
CA GLU A 633 -9.41 -30.38 -20.11
C GLU A 633 -10.02 -28.99 -20.17
N GLU A 634 -10.03 -28.39 -21.35
CA GLU A 634 -10.76 -27.15 -21.59
C GLU A 634 -12.16 -27.46 -22.08
N VAL A 635 -13.14 -26.75 -21.52
CA VAL A 635 -14.53 -26.75 -22.00
C VAL A 635 -14.93 -25.32 -22.28
N TYR A 636 -15.94 -25.14 -23.13
CA TYR A 636 -16.49 -23.82 -23.31
C TYR A 636 -17.14 -23.31 -22.02
N LEU A 637 -17.15 -21.99 -21.83
CA LEU A 637 -17.70 -21.34 -20.65
C LEU A 637 -19.16 -21.75 -20.42
N GLU A 638 -19.95 -21.90 -21.49
CA GLU A 638 -21.36 -22.29 -21.39
C GLU A 638 -21.58 -23.74 -20.91
N GLU A 639 -20.54 -24.57 -20.99
CA GLU A 639 -20.55 -26.01 -20.66
C GLU A 639 -19.99 -26.31 -19.27
N MET A 640 -19.58 -25.28 -18.50
CA MET A 640 -18.89 -25.48 -17.22
C MET A 640 -19.81 -25.85 -16.04
N VAL A 641 -21.13 -25.74 -16.20
CA VAL A 641 -22.08 -26.14 -15.14
C VAL A 641 -21.95 -27.63 -14.89
N GLY A 642 -21.84 -28.03 -13.62
CA GLY A 642 -21.62 -29.42 -13.24
C GLY A 642 -20.18 -29.90 -13.43
N ARG A 643 -19.25 -29.05 -13.86
CA ARG A 643 -17.82 -29.36 -13.99
C ARG A 643 -17.03 -28.78 -12.81
N VAL A 644 -15.98 -29.48 -12.38
CA VAL A 644 -15.10 -29.03 -11.29
C VAL A 644 -13.99 -28.16 -11.89
N ASN A 645 -13.86 -26.91 -11.42
CA ASN A 645 -12.87 -25.98 -11.93
C ASN A 645 -11.46 -26.38 -11.48
N ALA A 646 -10.51 -26.35 -12.41
CA ALA A 646 -9.09 -26.58 -12.11
C ALA A 646 -8.41 -25.28 -11.64
N ASN A 647 -8.85 -24.12 -12.15
CA ASN A 647 -8.24 -22.84 -11.88
C ASN A 647 -9.19 -21.88 -11.16
N MET A 648 -8.62 -20.86 -10.52
CA MET A 648 -9.39 -19.75 -9.97
C MET A 648 -9.92 -18.89 -11.12
N ILE A 649 -11.19 -18.51 -11.06
CA ILE A 649 -11.80 -17.54 -11.99
C ILE A 649 -11.96 -16.22 -11.25
N LEU A 650 -11.33 -15.17 -11.76
CA LEU A 650 -11.30 -13.82 -11.18
C LEU A 650 -11.66 -12.79 -12.27
N PRO A 651 -12.93 -12.33 -12.32
CA PRO A 651 -13.38 -11.35 -13.30
C PRO A 651 -13.10 -9.90 -12.88
N TYR A 652 -12.87 -9.04 -13.86
CA TYR A 652 -12.85 -7.59 -13.73
C TYR A 652 -13.97 -6.95 -14.55
N PRO A 653 -14.96 -6.30 -13.90
CA PRO A 653 -15.16 -6.12 -12.44
C PRO A 653 -15.64 -7.40 -11.71
N PRO A 654 -15.62 -7.43 -10.35
CA PRO A 654 -15.10 -6.42 -9.43
C PRO A 654 -13.63 -6.63 -9.04
N GLY A 655 -12.95 -7.64 -9.59
CA GLY A 655 -11.55 -7.94 -9.29
C GLY A 655 -11.35 -8.78 -8.02
N VAL A 656 -12.29 -9.69 -7.72
CA VAL A 656 -12.29 -10.58 -6.54
C VAL A 656 -12.55 -12.01 -6.99
N PRO A 657 -11.95 -13.04 -6.35
CA PRO A 657 -12.17 -14.44 -6.73
C PRO A 657 -13.66 -14.82 -6.72
N LEU A 658 -14.16 -15.24 -7.89
CA LEU A 658 -15.54 -15.69 -8.05
C LEU A 658 -15.64 -17.21 -7.85
N VAL A 659 -14.74 -17.96 -8.49
CA VAL A 659 -14.65 -19.42 -8.40
C VAL A 659 -13.25 -19.84 -7.99
N MET A 660 -13.12 -20.79 -7.07
CA MET A 660 -11.85 -21.36 -6.64
C MET A 660 -11.59 -22.73 -7.31
N PRO A 661 -10.32 -23.18 -7.40
CA PRO A 661 -10.01 -24.56 -7.76
C PRO A 661 -10.76 -25.55 -6.86
N GLY A 662 -11.36 -26.58 -7.45
CA GLY A 662 -12.14 -27.60 -6.74
C GLY A 662 -13.61 -27.27 -6.54
N GLU A 663 -14.04 -26.07 -6.92
CA GLU A 663 -15.44 -25.67 -6.90
C GLU A 663 -16.18 -25.97 -8.21
N MET A 664 -17.47 -26.23 -8.09
CA MET A 664 -18.39 -26.53 -9.18
C MET A 664 -19.55 -25.54 -9.17
N ILE A 665 -19.85 -24.97 -10.33
CA ILE A 665 -21.09 -24.22 -10.54
C ILE A 665 -22.24 -25.22 -10.68
N THR A 666 -23.28 -25.04 -9.89
CA THR A 666 -24.52 -25.83 -9.87
C THR A 666 -25.70 -24.95 -10.28
N GLU A 667 -26.91 -25.51 -10.41
CA GLU A 667 -28.12 -24.71 -10.65
C GLU A 667 -28.34 -23.63 -9.58
N GLU A 668 -28.03 -23.92 -8.31
CA GLU A 668 -28.13 -22.96 -7.21
C GLU A 668 -27.15 -21.78 -7.36
N SER A 669 -26.03 -22.00 -8.03
CA SER A 669 -24.99 -21.00 -8.29
C SER A 669 -24.92 -20.56 -9.75
N ARG A 670 -25.96 -20.85 -10.56
CA ARG A 670 -26.05 -20.43 -11.96
C ARG A 670 -25.84 -18.93 -12.21
N PRO A 671 -26.23 -18.00 -11.31
CA PRO A 671 -25.91 -16.57 -11.47
C PRO A 671 -24.42 -16.27 -11.66
N VAL A 672 -23.53 -17.13 -11.16
CA VAL A 672 -22.08 -17.04 -11.40
C VAL A 672 -21.75 -17.13 -12.89
N LEU A 673 -22.31 -18.13 -13.58
CA LEU A 673 -22.10 -18.32 -15.01
C LEU A 673 -22.78 -17.22 -15.82
N GLU A 674 -24.01 -16.83 -15.46
CA GLU A 674 -24.75 -15.75 -16.13
C GLU A 674 -23.92 -14.45 -16.16
N PHE A 675 -23.26 -14.13 -15.05
CA PHE A 675 -22.39 -12.96 -14.96
C PHE A 675 -21.14 -13.09 -15.83
N LEU A 676 -20.48 -14.25 -15.85
CA LEU A 676 -19.30 -14.49 -16.70
C LEU A 676 -19.65 -14.40 -18.19
N GLN A 677 -20.77 -15.02 -18.60
CA GLN A 677 -21.27 -14.95 -19.98
C GLN A 677 -21.58 -13.52 -20.39
N MET A 678 -22.27 -12.77 -19.53
CA MET A 678 -22.55 -11.35 -19.77
C MET A 678 -21.27 -10.53 -19.94
N LEU A 679 -20.22 -10.78 -19.14
CA LEU A 679 -18.93 -10.10 -19.29
C LEU A 679 -18.26 -10.41 -20.65
N CYS A 680 -18.38 -11.65 -21.14
CA CYS A 680 -17.90 -12.03 -22.47
C CYS A 680 -18.70 -11.34 -23.59
N GLU A 681 -20.02 -11.23 -23.44
CA GLU A 681 -20.90 -10.57 -24.40
C GLU A 681 -20.65 -9.06 -24.46
N ILE A 682 -20.64 -8.38 -23.30
CA ILE A 682 -20.48 -6.93 -23.23
C ILE A 682 -19.10 -6.48 -23.76
N GLY A 683 -18.05 -7.24 -23.45
CA GLY A 683 -16.67 -6.93 -23.84
C GLY A 683 -16.35 -7.19 -25.32
N ALA A 684 -17.27 -7.78 -26.09
CA ALA A 684 -17.07 -8.05 -27.51
C ALA A 684 -17.35 -6.83 -28.42
N HIS A 685 -17.95 -5.76 -27.89
CA HIS A 685 -18.52 -4.67 -28.70
C HIS A 685 -17.53 -3.56 -29.08
N TYR A 686 -16.61 -3.19 -28.18
CA TYR A 686 -15.76 -1.99 -28.34
C TYR A 686 -14.28 -2.35 -28.16
N PRO A 687 -13.43 -2.16 -29.19
CA PRO A 687 -11.98 -2.35 -29.07
C PRO A 687 -11.38 -1.52 -27.92
N GLY A 688 -10.51 -2.11 -27.11
CA GLY A 688 -9.95 -1.49 -25.92
C GLY A 688 -10.86 -1.55 -24.68
N PHE A 689 -12.02 -2.17 -24.78
CA PHE A 689 -12.94 -2.47 -23.66
C PHE A 689 -13.24 -3.97 -23.59
N GLU A 690 -12.23 -4.79 -23.88
CA GLU A 690 -12.34 -6.24 -23.89
C GLU A 690 -12.65 -6.82 -22.51
N THR A 691 -13.26 -7.99 -22.51
CA THR A 691 -13.45 -8.80 -21.31
C THR A 691 -12.13 -9.17 -20.66
N ASP A 692 -12.00 -8.88 -19.37
CA ASP A 692 -10.84 -9.25 -18.54
C ASP A 692 -11.28 -10.22 -17.44
N ILE A 693 -11.07 -11.52 -17.68
CA ILE A 693 -11.37 -12.59 -16.73
C ILE A 693 -10.15 -13.48 -16.63
N HIS A 694 -9.44 -13.39 -15.50
CA HIS A 694 -8.37 -14.34 -15.23
C HIS A 694 -8.95 -15.73 -15.01
N GLY A 695 -8.42 -16.72 -15.72
CA GLY A 695 -8.88 -18.12 -15.69
C GLY A 695 -9.83 -18.50 -16.83
N ALA A 696 -10.21 -17.55 -17.69
CA ALA A 696 -10.93 -17.81 -18.94
C ALA A 696 -10.06 -17.43 -20.15
N TYR A 697 -10.15 -18.19 -21.23
CA TYR A 697 -9.30 -18.04 -22.40
C TYR A 697 -10.15 -17.74 -23.65
N ARG A 698 -9.90 -16.59 -24.27
CA ARG A 698 -10.59 -16.20 -25.50
C ARG A 698 -10.05 -17.00 -26.69
N GLN A 699 -10.95 -17.72 -27.37
CA GLN A 699 -10.67 -18.52 -28.54
C GLN A 699 -10.72 -17.68 -29.83
N ALA A 700 -10.22 -18.24 -30.93
CA ALA A 700 -10.15 -17.54 -32.21
C ALA A 700 -11.53 -17.16 -32.80
N ASP A 701 -12.59 -17.90 -32.44
CA ASP A 701 -13.97 -17.61 -32.81
C ASP A 701 -14.64 -16.57 -31.90
N GLY A 702 -13.93 -16.09 -30.88
CA GLY A 702 -14.41 -15.12 -29.90
C GLY A 702 -15.10 -15.72 -28.68
N ARG A 703 -15.34 -17.04 -28.64
CA ARG A 703 -15.87 -17.74 -27.46
C ARG A 703 -14.80 -17.89 -26.37
N TYR A 704 -15.22 -18.24 -25.16
CA TYR A 704 -14.30 -18.42 -24.04
C TYR A 704 -14.30 -19.88 -23.57
N THR A 705 -13.11 -20.40 -23.26
CA THR A 705 -12.94 -21.69 -22.57
C THR A 705 -12.44 -21.49 -21.15
N VAL A 706 -12.71 -22.47 -20.29
CA VAL A 706 -12.20 -22.56 -18.93
C VAL A 706 -11.60 -23.95 -18.70
N LYS A 707 -10.61 -24.04 -17.82
CA LYS A 707 -9.97 -25.32 -17.50
C LYS A 707 -10.70 -26.02 -16.35
N VAL A 708 -11.20 -27.22 -16.62
CA VAL A 708 -11.93 -28.07 -15.67
C VAL A 708 -11.22 -29.40 -15.49
N LEU A 709 -11.56 -30.13 -14.43
CA LEU A 709 -11.11 -31.50 -14.24
C LEU A 709 -11.86 -32.44 -15.20
N LYS A 710 -11.14 -33.42 -15.77
CA LYS A 710 -11.73 -34.50 -16.56
C LYS A 710 -12.72 -35.28 -15.71
N GLU A 711 -13.83 -35.70 -16.31
CA GLU A 711 -14.70 -36.67 -15.67
C GLU A 711 -14.02 -38.05 -15.71
N ASN A 712 -14.01 -38.77 -14.58
CA ASN A 712 -13.56 -40.16 -14.60
C ASN A 712 -14.51 -40.95 -15.51
N THR A 713 -14.08 -41.30 -16.72
CA THR A 713 -14.68 -42.38 -17.50
C THR A 713 -14.65 -43.63 -16.63
N LYS A 714 -15.80 -43.99 -16.05
CA LYS A 714 -15.99 -45.25 -15.34
C LYS A 714 -15.81 -46.43 -16.28
#